data_AF-A0A094I566-F1
#
_entry.id   AF-A0A094I566-F1
#
_cell.length_a   1.000
_cell.length_b   1.000
_cell.length_c   1.000
_cell.angle_alpha   90.00
_cell.angle_beta   90.00
_cell.angle_gamma   90.00
#
_symmetry.space_group_name_H-M   'P 1'
#
loop_
_entity.id
_entity.type
_entity.pdbx_description
1 polymer ?
#
loop_
_entity_poly.entity_id
_entity_poly.type
_entity_poly.pdbx_seq_one_letter_code
_entity_poly.pdbx_strand_id
1 'polypeptide(L)'
;MGRLLMEAIPRKATSLDSVAVYASTAPGNTQLGMFSENGSGGFMSNCYFEGGNYGIYGGNQQYTVRGFSFKGQRTAAICLLWDWGWTWSDLFISDVPTGILLINPEADLGGQQAGSTYILDTSFSNVGTAIKAEFPEETILRSSIITLDNIQLYSVTTVVGFTGGRELALDASKNIEFLVIGNMEADGPVHGSFDLRDNVPKRPASLTQDIFSNVRYTYIIKQRPQYAYYELSDFISVKDHGALGNGAHDDSDAIIAALALATKDNVIYFPAGSYIVTKTILFPKNARITGEVWSQIVAKGSYFADIDNPKVMVKVGNKGDVGSIQITDMMFTSIGALPGLVYVEWNIKEDAPGSAGMWDSHIRVGGSLGTELQLAQCPPVMEIKSACVAASTLMHVTSSSSGYFENVWAWVADHDLDDAENKQITIAVARGILIESAGPTWFYGTSSEHALLYQYNFNNASDSLAAMIQTESPYYQYTAATSSPGPFNSTLGQFGNDPSFPGDSCTGTDLLCNFAWAVMVKDTTDLTIAGAGLYSWFDNLDPGQTCVGAQNCQQRLVKVDSGNTAFSIFNLITIGAVEMISDVANSVKVLAKENTQAIAHPFWSALGAFINHSETELLVCADDDDSDECLVEPICDKSLEFSSLDTLQAATGTFPELCTDAYAIGALSSMLGTSIANFTTVNDGYDDVWGYYVKYVKQMIPSALYEFMKGPSANNPSGGPGNKFFTCVQHQHGEVSASVQCPMDSGLLSIAEYTVYYTIHNSTGFYAELQELYGILPEWVVLGDEDFDPPCVTAPQCITIDQRKRDFPIPAPDEKIIVPNPKEVMTAAQPRMANLTNALYSAEIDLNLGSWLGPAVDLVEVLSMPVFMIMQAIDSMLQAKDIGEEMREEERRNFILMIISIIFSILPFVGEALGIIGGIAAGIGRIAVLVSTGVDIGLGIEQIVHDKASAPMAILGMLGGGLTRSEFNIGKLASTRRGFLPTDIKSMGTVFKSRDDQLQTIIGACKRS
;
A
#
# COMPACT_ATOMS: atom_id res chain seq x y z
N MET A 1 25.09 45.53 1.45
CA MET A 1 24.68 45.14 2.82
C MET A 1 23.21 44.76 2.75
N GLY A 2 22.73 43.59 3.16
CA GLY A 2 23.40 42.41 3.68
C GLY A 2 23.08 41.17 2.82
N ARG A 3 24.06 40.28 2.70
CA ARG A 3 23.86 38.91 2.29
C ARG A 3 23.31 38.18 3.52
N LEU A 4 22.03 37.79 3.53
CA LEU A 4 21.61 36.72 4.43
C LEU A 4 22.16 35.44 3.76
N LEU A 5 23.16 34.83 4.38
CA LEU A 5 23.82 33.63 3.85
C LEU A 5 23.65 32.57 4.92
N MET A 6 22.92 31.50 4.61
CA MET A 6 23.16 30.23 5.25
C MET A 6 24.29 29.57 4.45
N GLU A 7 25.52 29.78 4.89
CA GLU A 7 26.71 29.07 4.39
C GLU A 7 26.75 27.73 5.11
N ALA A 8 26.49 26.67 4.37
CA ALA A 8 26.60 25.31 4.88
C ALA A 8 27.58 24.55 3.99
N ILE A 9 28.62 23.98 4.59
CA ILE A 9 29.47 22.96 3.96
C ILE A 9 29.12 21.61 4.62
N PRO A 10 27.89 21.10 4.43
CA PRO A 10 27.42 19.92 5.14
C PRO A 10 28.21 18.68 4.74
N ARG A 11 28.52 17.88 5.77
CA ARG A 11 28.98 16.49 5.65
C ARG A 11 27.87 15.55 6.16
N LYS A 12 28.11 14.25 6.19
CA LYS A 12 27.17 13.27 6.76
C LYS A 12 26.81 13.55 8.22
N ALA A 13 25.69 12.98 8.68
CA ALA A 13 25.10 13.27 9.99
C ALA A 13 24.85 14.77 10.24
N THR A 14 24.47 15.49 9.19
CA THR A 14 23.94 16.85 9.30
C THR A 14 22.53 16.87 8.72
N SER A 15 21.64 17.64 9.36
CA SER A 15 20.29 17.89 8.87
C SER A 15 19.94 19.37 8.92
N LEU A 16 19.28 19.85 7.85
CA LEU A 16 18.49 21.07 7.88
C LEU A 16 17.02 20.66 7.82
N ASP A 17 16.23 21.06 8.81
CA ASP A 17 14.83 20.66 8.92
C ASP A 17 13.96 21.87 9.31
N SER A 18 12.82 22.03 8.64
CA SER A 18 11.75 22.96 9.03
C SER A 18 12.18 24.43 9.09
N VAL A 19 13.00 24.88 8.12
CA VAL A 19 13.50 26.25 8.03
C VAL A 19 12.77 27.04 6.93
N ALA A 20 12.29 28.24 7.27
CA ALA A 20 11.71 29.19 6.31
C ALA A 20 12.64 30.38 6.08
N VAL A 21 12.99 30.64 4.82
CA VAL A 21 13.86 31.75 4.40
C VAL A 21 13.08 32.71 3.50
N TYR A 22 13.03 33.97 3.90
CA TYR A 22 12.38 35.05 3.16
C TYR A 22 13.43 36.04 2.66
N ALA A 23 13.48 36.23 1.35
CA ALA A 23 14.37 37.14 0.66
C ALA A 23 13.59 38.16 -0.18
N SER A 24 14.24 39.27 -0.52
CA SER A 24 13.64 40.35 -1.29
C SER A 24 13.19 39.87 -2.67
N THR A 25 11.99 40.30 -3.07
CA THR A 25 11.50 40.12 -4.44
C THR A 25 11.78 41.34 -5.31
N ALA A 26 12.45 42.40 -4.82
CA ALA A 26 12.69 43.61 -5.61
C ALA A 26 13.56 43.33 -6.86
N PRO A 27 13.30 43.97 -8.01
CA PRO A 27 14.17 43.87 -9.18
C PRO A 27 15.62 44.24 -8.84
N GLY A 28 16.59 43.44 -9.31
CA GLY A 28 18.02 43.67 -9.08
C GLY A 28 18.56 43.29 -7.70
N ASN A 29 17.77 42.62 -6.86
CA ASN A 29 18.29 42.06 -5.60
C ASN A 29 19.29 40.92 -5.87
N THR A 30 20.22 40.70 -4.95
CA THR A 30 21.27 39.67 -5.03
C THR A 30 21.21 38.69 -3.86
N GLN A 31 20.08 38.62 -3.15
CA GLN A 31 19.93 37.72 -2.01
C GLN A 31 19.79 36.27 -2.48
N LEU A 32 20.28 35.35 -1.68
CA LEU A 32 20.20 33.90 -1.91
C LEU A 32 19.46 33.28 -0.72
N GLY A 33 18.72 32.20 -0.93
CA GLY A 33 18.15 31.44 0.18
C GLY A 33 19.24 30.67 0.93
N MET A 34 19.95 29.79 0.22
CA MET A 34 21.05 28.97 0.74
C MET A 34 22.24 28.99 -0.22
N PHE A 35 23.45 29.04 0.36
CA PHE A 35 24.72 28.94 -0.37
C PHE A 35 25.55 27.78 0.18
N SER A 36 26.02 26.91 -0.71
CA SER A 36 26.88 25.76 -0.37
C SER A 36 27.90 25.58 -1.47
N GLU A 37 29.15 26.00 -1.29
CA GLU A 37 30.17 25.89 -2.34
C GLU A 37 30.76 24.48 -2.48
N ASN A 38 30.74 23.67 -1.40
CA ASN A 38 31.32 22.33 -1.39
C ASN A 38 30.72 21.44 -0.27
N GLY A 39 31.10 20.16 -0.23
CA GLY A 39 30.81 19.24 0.89
C GLY A 39 30.65 17.78 0.45
N SER A 40 30.37 16.90 1.41
CA SER A 40 30.02 15.48 1.19
C SER A 40 28.77 15.16 2.00
N GLY A 41 27.68 15.75 1.52
CA GLY A 41 26.47 16.02 2.27
C GLY A 41 25.65 14.80 2.62
N GLY A 42 24.70 15.09 3.51
CA GLY A 42 23.75 14.17 4.11
C GLY A 42 22.32 14.49 3.68
N PHE A 43 21.49 14.95 4.61
CA PHE A 43 20.04 15.00 4.45
C PHE A 43 19.45 16.37 4.78
N MET A 44 18.47 16.84 4.01
CA MET A 44 17.76 18.10 4.27
C MET A 44 16.27 17.89 4.02
N SER A 45 15.43 18.45 4.88
CA SER A 45 13.98 18.33 4.71
C SER A 45 13.17 19.57 5.09
N ASN A 46 11.98 19.70 4.50
CA ASN A 46 10.91 20.62 4.94
C ASN A 46 11.27 22.11 4.97
N CYS A 47 12.14 22.57 4.09
CA CYS A 47 12.49 23.98 4.00
C CYS A 47 11.61 24.75 3.02
N TYR A 48 11.34 26.01 3.33
CA TYR A 48 10.57 26.93 2.49
C TYR A 48 11.41 28.15 2.11
N PHE A 49 11.48 28.48 0.82
CA PHE A 49 12.26 29.60 0.30
C PHE A 49 11.39 30.54 -0.55
N GLU A 50 11.23 31.78 -0.10
CA GLU A 50 10.46 32.81 -0.80
C GLU A 50 11.31 34.01 -1.20
N GLY A 51 11.23 34.39 -2.47
CA GLY A 51 12.00 35.51 -3.03
C GLY A 51 13.49 35.22 -3.17
N GLY A 52 14.29 36.29 -3.36
CA GLY A 52 15.71 36.19 -3.67
C GLY A 52 16.00 35.98 -5.15
N ASN A 53 17.28 35.99 -5.51
CA ASN A 53 17.74 35.68 -6.86
C ASN A 53 17.74 34.16 -7.13
N TYR A 54 18.18 33.40 -6.13
CA TYR A 54 18.15 31.94 -6.11
C TYR A 54 17.65 31.43 -4.76
N GLY A 55 16.94 30.29 -4.76
CA GLY A 55 16.55 29.58 -3.54
C GLY A 55 17.76 28.85 -2.99
N ILE A 56 18.28 27.90 -3.76
CA ILE A 56 19.59 27.27 -3.54
C ILE A 56 20.56 27.71 -4.63
N TYR A 57 21.77 28.10 -4.23
CA TYR A 57 22.90 28.34 -5.13
C TYR A 57 24.13 27.63 -4.58
N GLY A 58 24.51 26.48 -5.13
CA GLY A 58 25.59 25.70 -4.54
C GLY A 58 25.92 24.38 -5.25
N GLY A 59 26.80 23.60 -4.66
CA GLY A 59 27.23 22.28 -5.12
C GLY A 59 27.80 21.43 -3.98
N ASN A 60 27.68 20.11 -4.12
CA ASN A 60 28.12 19.10 -3.14
C ASN A 60 28.28 17.76 -3.87
N GLN A 61 29.13 16.86 -3.37
CA GLN A 61 29.33 15.52 -3.94
C GLN A 61 27.99 14.78 -4.15
N GLN A 62 27.22 14.62 -3.06
CA GLN A 62 25.92 13.99 -3.06
C GLN A 62 25.00 14.56 -1.98
N TYR A 63 23.69 14.44 -2.16
CA TYR A 63 22.71 14.86 -1.17
C TYR A 63 21.36 14.19 -1.36
N THR A 64 20.60 14.04 -0.26
CA THR A 64 19.17 13.75 -0.30
C THR A 64 18.37 14.94 0.24
N VAL A 65 17.50 15.52 -0.59
CA VAL A 65 16.66 16.67 -0.22
C VAL A 65 15.20 16.29 -0.35
N ARG A 66 14.39 16.53 0.68
CA ARG A 66 12.97 16.16 0.71
C ARG A 66 12.04 17.29 1.14
N GLY A 67 10.86 17.43 0.53
CA GLY A 67 9.82 18.31 1.07
C GLY A 67 10.17 19.81 0.99
N PHE A 68 11.02 20.19 0.04
CA PHE A 68 11.43 21.59 -0.13
C PHE A 68 10.44 22.35 -1.00
N SER A 69 10.14 23.60 -0.62
CA SER A 69 9.23 24.46 -1.36
C SER A 69 9.88 25.79 -1.74
N PHE A 70 9.73 26.16 -3.00
CA PHE A 70 10.34 27.34 -3.61
C PHE A 70 9.29 28.23 -4.26
N LYS A 71 9.36 29.52 -3.99
CA LYS A 71 8.43 30.50 -4.54
C LYS A 71 9.09 31.83 -4.90
N GLY A 72 8.90 32.27 -6.13
CA GLY A 72 9.14 33.66 -6.52
C GLY A 72 10.62 34.08 -6.63
N GLN A 73 11.55 33.13 -6.76
CA GLN A 73 12.94 33.41 -7.10
C GLN A 73 13.07 34.11 -8.46
N ARG A 74 14.00 35.06 -8.57
CA ARG A 74 14.16 35.89 -9.78
C ARG A 74 14.91 35.21 -10.92
N THR A 75 15.80 34.27 -10.65
CA THR A 75 16.54 33.53 -11.69
C THR A 75 16.16 32.06 -11.70
N ALA A 76 16.44 31.32 -10.62
CA ALA A 76 16.08 29.91 -10.51
C ALA A 76 15.71 29.53 -9.07
N ALA A 77 14.86 28.54 -8.88
CA ALA A 77 14.63 27.97 -7.55
C ALA A 77 15.91 27.29 -7.04
N ILE A 78 16.53 26.45 -7.88
CA ILE A 78 17.76 25.72 -7.57
C ILE A 78 18.78 25.98 -8.68
N CYS A 79 20.00 26.36 -8.30
CA CYS A 79 21.15 26.45 -9.19
C CYS A 79 22.28 25.57 -8.64
N LEU A 80 22.56 24.47 -9.34
CA LEU A 80 23.65 23.56 -9.00
C LEU A 80 24.91 23.93 -9.78
N LEU A 81 25.96 24.31 -9.04
CA LEU A 81 27.26 24.70 -9.58
C LEU A 81 28.09 23.47 -9.98
N TRP A 82 27.98 22.40 -9.20
CA TRP A 82 28.60 21.10 -9.43
C TRP A 82 27.98 20.07 -8.47
N ASP A 83 27.97 18.81 -8.88
CA ASP A 83 27.72 17.66 -8.02
C ASP A 83 28.25 16.39 -8.70
N TRP A 84 28.18 15.26 -7.99
CA TRP A 84 28.28 13.94 -8.62
C TRP A 84 26.89 13.35 -8.84
N GLY A 85 26.06 13.35 -7.80
CA GLY A 85 24.64 13.01 -7.93
C GLY A 85 23.77 13.35 -6.72
N TRP A 86 22.59 13.91 -6.95
CA TRP A 86 21.62 14.25 -5.89
C TRP A 86 20.26 13.58 -6.11
N THR A 87 19.57 13.29 -5.02
CA THR A 87 18.16 12.87 -5.02
C THR A 87 17.28 13.92 -4.36
N TRP A 88 16.28 14.36 -5.11
CA TRP A 88 15.32 15.38 -4.72
C TRP A 88 13.94 14.76 -4.67
N SER A 89 13.25 14.82 -3.54
CA SER A 89 11.94 14.21 -3.35
C SER A 89 10.94 15.23 -2.85
N ASP A 90 9.67 15.12 -3.27
CA ASP A 90 8.58 15.93 -2.72
C ASP A 90 8.85 17.44 -2.82
N LEU A 91 9.29 17.91 -3.99
CA LEU A 91 9.52 19.34 -4.21
C LEU A 91 8.26 20.05 -4.69
N PHE A 92 8.07 21.28 -4.21
CA PHE A 92 7.07 22.21 -4.74
C PHE A 92 7.74 23.48 -5.26
N ILE A 93 7.80 23.65 -6.59
CA ILE A 93 8.48 24.78 -7.23
C ILE A 93 7.45 25.64 -7.95
N SER A 94 7.36 26.92 -7.57
CA SER A 94 6.31 27.81 -8.09
C SER A 94 6.76 29.23 -8.40
N ASP A 95 6.14 29.84 -9.41
CA ASP A 95 6.31 31.26 -9.75
C ASP A 95 7.77 31.65 -10.04
N VAL A 96 8.53 30.78 -10.72
CA VAL A 96 9.96 30.99 -11.04
C VAL A 96 10.24 30.92 -12.54
N PRO A 97 11.21 31.69 -13.07
CA PRO A 97 11.58 31.59 -14.49
C PRO A 97 12.22 30.24 -14.83
N THR A 98 13.06 29.71 -13.94
CA THR A 98 13.68 28.38 -14.07
C THR A 98 13.50 27.62 -12.76
N GLY A 99 13.10 26.35 -12.84
CA GLY A 99 13.03 25.49 -11.66
C GLY A 99 14.43 25.11 -11.19
N ILE A 100 15.05 24.16 -11.90
CA ILE A 100 16.38 23.64 -11.60
C ILE A 100 17.33 23.99 -12.74
N LEU A 101 18.40 24.71 -12.41
CA LEU A 101 19.49 25.09 -13.30
C LEU A 101 20.72 24.23 -13.01
N LEU A 102 21.04 23.33 -13.93
CA LEU A 102 22.19 22.41 -13.87
C LEU A 102 23.41 22.93 -14.66
N ILE A 103 23.41 24.23 -14.94
CA ILE A 103 24.49 24.90 -15.66
C ILE A 103 25.18 25.81 -14.66
N ASN A 104 26.48 25.63 -14.49
CA ASN A 104 27.27 26.54 -13.68
C ASN A 104 27.37 27.90 -14.39
N PRO A 105 26.76 28.98 -13.86
CA PRO A 105 26.74 30.27 -14.52
C PRO A 105 28.12 30.96 -14.53
N GLU A 106 29.07 30.46 -13.74
CA GLU A 106 30.44 30.98 -13.62
C GLU A 106 31.46 30.15 -14.40
N ALA A 107 31.07 28.99 -14.96
CA ALA A 107 31.99 28.13 -15.72
C ALA A 107 32.16 28.60 -17.17
N ASP A 108 33.36 28.36 -17.73
CA ASP A 108 33.63 28.55 -19.15
C ASP A 108 32.72 27.61 -20.00
N LEU A 109 32.37 28.05 -21.20
CA LEU A 109 31.61 27.23 -22.16
C LEU A 109 32.35 25.90 -22.42
N GLY A 110 31.67 24.76 -22.20
CA GLY A 110 32.24 23.42 -22.34
C GLY A 110 33.02 22.93 -21.11
N GLY A 111 32.88 23.59 -19.96
CA GLY A 111 33.36 23.11 -18.66
C GLY A 111 32.58 21.91 -18.11
N GLN A 112 32.99 21.41 -16.95
CA GLN A 112 32.25 20.36 -16.23
C GLN A 112 30.93 20.93 -15.70
N GLN A 113 29.81 20.32 -16.08
CA GLN A 113 28.49 20.65 -15.53
C GLN A 113 28.22 19.86 -14.25
N ALA A 114 27.12 20.18 -13.57
CA ALA A 114 26.56 19.33 -12.53
C ALA A 114 26.39 17.91 -13.09
N GLY A 115 26.81 16.91 -12.31
CA GLY A 115 26.85 15.51 -12.64
C GLY A 115 25.45 14.95 -12.88
N SER A 116 24.67 14.63 -11.85
CA SER A 116 23.45 13.86 -12.07
C SER A 116 22.34 14.15 -11.05
N THR A 117 21.08 14.07 -11.47
CA THR A 117 19.94 14.38 -10.57
C THR A 117 18.80 13.39 -10.75
N TYR A 118 18.27 12.90 -9.62
CA TYR A 118 17.03 12.13 -9.54
C TYR A 118 15.97 13.00 -8.89
N ILE A 119 14.89 13.29 -9.62
CA ILE A 119 13.81 14.16 -9.16
C ILE A 119 12.55 13.31 -9.03
N LEU A 120 12.06 13.21 -7.80
CA LEU A 120 11.03 12.29 -7.35
C LEU A 120 9.83 13.07 -6.80
N ASP A 121 8.62 12.66 -7.17
CA ASP A 121 7.36 13.12 -6.57
C ASP A 121 7.26 14.66 -6.49
N THR A 122 7.60 15.33 -7.59
CA THR A 122 7.83 16.80 -7.62
C THR A 122 6.80 17.51 -8.47
N SER A 123 6.44 18.74 -8.08
CA SER A 123 5.51 19.59 -8.81
C SER A 123 6.13 20.92 -9.24
N PHE A 124 5.87 21.30 -10.49
CA PHE A 124 6.21 22.61 -11.06
C PHE A 124 4.92 23.36 -11.41
N SER A 125 4.75 24.57 -10.86
CA SER A 125 3.56 25.40 -11.08
C SER A 125 3.93 26.82 -11.52
N ASN A 126 3.44 27.26 -12.68
CA ASN A 126 3.75 28.58 -13.25
C ASN A 126 5.27 28.79 -13.38
N VAL A 127 5.92 27.87 -14.10
CA VAL A 127 7.38 27.85 -14.29
C VAL A 127 7.71 28.02 -15.77
N GLY A 128 8.68 28.88 -16.09
CA GLY A 128 9.15 29.04 -17.46
C GLY A 128 9.79 27.75 -17.97
N THR A 129 10.97 27.42 -17.47
CA THR A 129 11.67 26.17 -17.77
C THR A 129 11.81 25.32 -16.50
N ALA A 130 11.26 24.11 -16.45
CA ALA A 130 11.33 23.28 -15.25
C ALA A 130 12.78 22.85 -14.97
N ILE A 131 13.46 22.23 -15.94
CA ILE A 131 14.88 21.86 -15.86
C ILE A 131 15.66 22.52 -16.99
N LYS A 132 16.78 23.17 -16.66
CA LYS A 132 17.69 23.76 -17.63
C LYS A 132 19.08 23.17 -17.49
N ALA A 133 19.58 22.54 -18.54
CA ALA A 133 20.85 21.80 -18.55
C ALA A 133 21.65 22.04 -19.85
N GLU A 134 22.88 21.52 -19.92
CA GLU A 134 23.53 21.32 -21.23
C GLU A 134 23.01 20.04 -21.88
N PHE A 135 22.90 20.06 -23.22
CA PHE A 135 22.41 18.89 -23.97
C PHE A 135 23.41 17.75 -23.81
N PRO A 136 23.01 16.53 -23.41
CA PRO A 136 23.90 15.39 -23.52
C PRO A 136 24.26 15.21 -24.99
N GLU A 137 25.54 15.36 -25.33
CA GLU A 137 26.03 15.15 -26.69
C GLU A 137 25.88 13.66 -27.08
N GLU A 138 26.60 13.16 -28.07
CA GLU A 138 26.63 11.70 -28.34
C GLU A 138 27.20 10.87 -27.16
N THR A 139 27.53 11.52 -26.03
CA THR A 139 28.11 10.94 -24.81
C THR A 139 27.57 11.66 -23.58
N ILE A 140 27.65 11.01 -22.40
CA ILE A 140 27.36 11.67 -21.11
C ILE A 140 28.47 12.57 -20.58
N LEU A 141 29.64 12.61 -21.23
CA LEU A 141 30.79 13.39 -20.78
C LEU A 141 30.45 14.89 -20.71
N ARG A 142 30.77 15.55 -19.59
CA ARG A 142 30.43 16.97 -19.30
C ARG A 142 28.93 17.27 -19.23
N SER A 143 28.05 16.29 -19.32
CA SER A 143 26.59 16.51 -19.30
C SER A 143 25.97 16.20 -17.94
N SER A 144 24.70 16.55 -17.78
CA SER A 144 23.90 16.15 -16.62
C SER A 144 22.98 14.98 -16.94
N ILE A 145 23.06 13.89 -16.16
CA ILE A 145 22.03 12.84 -16.20
C ILE A 145 20.81 13.31 -15.39
N ILE A 146 19.62 13.18 -15.95
CA ILE A 146 18.37 13.66 -15.34
C ILE A 146 17.37 12.52 -15.31
N THR A 147 16.89 12.15 -14.12
CA THR A 147 15.75 11.25 -13.94
C THR A 147 14.57 12.03 -13.38
N LEU A 148 13.41 11.90 -14.03
CA LEU A 148 12.14 12.49 -13.64
C LEU A 148 11.17 11.36 -13.30
N ASP A 149 10.84 11.18 -12.03
CA ASP A 149 9.91 10.17 -11.55
C ASP A 149 8.71 10.84 -10.86
N ASN A 150 7.52 10.66 -11.44
CA ASN A 150 6.25 11.20 -10.97
C ASN A 150 6.26 12.75 -10.85
N ILE A 151 6.40 13.43 -11.99
CA ILE A 151 6.47 14.89 -12.07
C ILE A 151 5.14 15.49 -12.50
N GLN A 152 4.62 16.41 -11.68
CA GLN A 152 3.44 17.20 -12.01
C GLN A 152 3.82 18.53 -12.70
N LEU A 153 3.10 18.86 -13.76
CA LEU A 153 3.33 20.07 -14.54
C LEU A 153 2.04 20.89 -14.63
N TYR A 154 2.07 22.12 -14.10
CA TYR A 154 0.97 23.07 -14.19
C TYR A 154 1.46 24.41 -14.73
N SER A 155 1.00 24.80 -15.91
CA SER A 155 1.44 26.05 -16.57
C SER A 155 2.97 26.15 -16.69
N VAL A 156 3.58 25.06 -17.17
CA VAL A 156 5.01 25.01 -17.51
C VAL A 156 5.19 25.31 -18.99
N THR A 157 6.15 26.16 -19.35
CA THR A 157 6.41 26.49 -20.77
C THR A 157 7.33 25.44 -21.42
N THR A 158 8.43 25.10 -20.76
CA THR A 158 9.42 24.13 -21.23
C THR A 158 9.73 23.14 -20.11
N VAL A 159 9.58 21.82 -20.35
CA VAL A 159 9.92 20.81 -19.33
C VAL A 159 11.43 20.69 -19.17
N VAL A 160 12.15 20.41 -20.26
CA VAL A 160 13.62 20.34 -20.26
C VAL A 160 14.16 21.23 -21.38
N GLY A 161 14.85 22.30 -21.00
CA GLY A 161 15.50 23.24 -21.90
C GLY A 161 17.01 23.09 -21.90
N PHE A 162 17.63 23.24 -23.07
CA PHE A 162 19.07 23.12 -23.25
C PHE A 162 19.72 24.45 -23.68
N THR A 163 21.04 24.54 -23.50
CA THR A 163 21.84 25.64 -24.06
C THR A 163 21.67 25.74 -25.59
N GLY A 164 21.73 26.97 -26.11
CA GLY A 164 21.49 27.27 -27.52
C GLY A 164 20.02 27.33 -27.95
N GLY A 165 19.07 27.27 -26.99
CA GLY A 165 17.64 27.40 -27.25
C GLY A 165 16.97 26.12 -27.77
N ARG A 166 17.65 24.98 -27.64
CA ARG A 166 17.07 23.65 -27.91
C ARG A 166 16.22 23.21 -26.73
N GLU A 167 15.20 22.41 -26.98
CA GLU A 167 14.30 21.88 -25.96
C GLU A 167 13.99 20.42 -26.27
N LEU A 168 13.77 19.60 -25.23
CA LEU A 168 13.29 18.24 -25.42
C LEU A 168 11.80 18.29 -25.82
N ALA A 169 11.41 17.53 -26.84
CA ALA A 169 10.04 17.51 -27.37
C ALA A 169 9.07 16.77 -26.42
N LEU A 170 8.74 17.39 -25.29
CA LEU A 170 7.78 16.92 -24.30
C LEU A 170 6.55 17.83 -24.29
N ASP A 171 5.37 17.22 -24.10
CA ASP A 171 4.12 17.96 -23.94
C ASP A 171 4.05 18.54 -22.52
N ALA A 172 4.39 19.83 -22.38
CA ALA A 172 4.39 20.53 -21.09
C ALA A 172 3.00 20.66 -20.44
N SER A 173 1.92 20.25 -21.13
CA SER A 173 0.57 20.16 -20.55
C SER A 173 0.27 18.80 -19.88
N LYS A 174 1.17 17.83 -20.00
CA LYS A 174 1.02 16.48 -19.44
C LYS A 174 2.07 16.22 -18.37
N ASN A 175 1.63 15.63 -17.26
CA ASN A 175 2.52 15.13 -16.23
C ASN A 175 3.46 14.04 -16.78
N ILE A 176 4.64 13.91 -16.16
CA ILE A 176 5.64 12.91 -16.52
C ILE A 176 5.58 11.76 -15.51
N GLU A 177 5.37 10.54 -16.01
CA GLU A 177 5.34 9.36 -15.16
C GLU A 177 6.76 8.90 -14.79
N PHE A 178 7.58 8.60 -15.81
CA PHE A 178 8.99 8.27 -15.61
C PHE A 178 9.80 8.58 -16.88
N LEU A 179 10.84 9.39 -16.76
CA LEU A 179 11.73 9.76 -17.86
C LEU A 179 13.18 9.77 -17.39
N VAL A 180 14.07 9.17 -18.17
CA VAL A 180 15.53 9.25 -17.98
C VAL A 180 16.15 9.97 -19.18
N ILE A 181 17.03 10.93 -18.92
CA ILE A 181 17.87 11.61 -19.92
C ILE A 181 19.32 11.32 -19.54
N GLY A 182 20.03 10.57 -20.38
CA GLY A 182 21.38 10.11 -20.08
C GLY A 182 21.71 8.82 -20.83
N ASN A 183 22.40 7.91 -20.15
CA ASN A 183 22.74 6.57 -20.62
C ASN A 183 21.94 5.48 -19.90
N MET A 184 21.66 4.39 -20.60
CA MET A 184 21.08 3.17 -20.04
C MET A 184 21.80 1.94 -20.59
N GLU A 185 21.74 0.85 -19.83
CA GLU A 185 22.16 -0.46 -20.31
C GLU A 185 20.95 -1.18 -20.94
N ALA A 186 20.92 -1.25 -22.27
CA ALA A 186 19.96 -2.05 -23.04
C ALA A 186 20.69 -2.63 -24.24
N ASP A 187 21.27 -3.83 -24.08
CA ASP A 187 22.12 -4.51 -25.08
C ASP A 187 23.38 -3.70 -25.51
N GLY A 188 23.88 -2.84 -24.62
CA GLY A 188 25.00 -1.91 -24.83
C GLY A 188 24.66 -0.48 -24.40
N PRO A 189 25.64 0.46 -24.42
CA PRO A 189 25.43 1.82 -23.93
C PRO A 189 24.59 2.64 -24.92
N VAL A 190 23.30 2.80 -24.63
CA VAL A 190 22.40 3.67 -25.41
C VAL A 190 22.30 5.03 -24.71
N HIS A 191 22.47 6.11 -25.49
CA HIS A 191 22.42 7.48 -25.01
C HIS A 191 21.18 8.20 -25.57
N GLY A 192 20.46 8.94 -24.73
CA GLY A 192 19.31 9.70 -25.18
C GLY A 192 18.31 10.05 -24.08
N SER A 193 17.08 10.29 -24.50
CA SER A 193 15.92 10.48 -23.62
C SER A 193 14.99 9.28 -23.74
N PHE A 194 14.69 8.64 -22.62
CA PHE A 194 13.94 7.39 -22.55
C PHE A 194 12.73 7.57 -21.64
N ASP A 195 11.54 7.45 -22.23
CA ASP A 195 10.29 7.35 -21.49
C ASP A 195 10.15 5.90 -21.02
N LEU A 196 10.22 5.69 -19.71
CA LEU A 196 10.26 4.36 -19.11
C LEU A 196 8.97 4.03 -18.35
N ARG A 197 7.87 4.75 -18.61
CA ARG A 197 6.59 4.54 -17.92
C ARG A 197 6.12 3.08 -17.93
N ASP A 198 6.35 2.38 -19.04
CA ASP A 198 5.93 0.99 -19.24
C ASP A 198 7.01 -0.02 -18.81
N ASN A 199 8.25 0.45 -18.58
CA ASN A 199 9.44 -0.36 -18.29
C ASN A 199 10.00 -0.10 -16.88
N VAL A 200 9.32 0.65 -16.03
CA VAL A 200 9.71 0.79 -14.62
C VAL A 200 8.77 -0.06 -13.77
N PRO A 201 9.28 -0.87 -12.82
CA PRO A 201 8.43 -1.56 -11.88
C PRO A 201 7.44 -0.61 -11.20
N LYS A 202 6.21 -1.08 -11.02
CA LYS A 202 5.21 -0.34 -10.25
C LYS A 202 5.70 -0.25 -8.81
N ARG A 203 5.48 0.90 -8.18
CA ARG A 203 5.78 1.06 -6.76
C ARG A 203 4.83 0.17 -5.94
N PRO A 204 5.34 -0.68 -5.04
CA PRO A 204 4.50 -1.43 -4.11
C PRO A 204 3.51 -0.55 -3.35
N ALA A 205 2.29 -1.04 -3.16
CA ALA A 205 1.26 -0.31 -2.41
C ALA A 205 1.64 -0.11 -0.93
N SER A 206 2.44 -1.01 -0.37
CA SER A 206 3.02 -0.93 0.97
C SER A 206 3.99 0.24 1.14
N LEU A 207 4.67 0.65 0.06
CA LEU A 207 5.65 1.74 0.05
C LEU A 207 5.04 3.13 -0.17
N THR A 208 3.77 3.20 -0.57
CA THR A 208 3.18 4.39 -1.17
C THR A 208 1.92 4.88 -0.47
N GLN A 209 1.55 6.12 -0.77
CA GLN A 209 0.40 6.83 -0.24
C GLN A 209 -0.26 7.68 -1.33
N ASP A 210 -1.56 7.91 -1.17
CA ASP A 210 -2.39 8.69 -2.11
C ASP A 210 -2.66 10.09 -1.52
N ILE A 211 -1.74 11.03 -1.74
CA ILE A 211 -1.82 12.37 -1.14
C ILE A 211 -2.28 13.44 -2.15
N PHE A 212 -2.04 13.25 -3.46
CA PHE A 212 -2.43 14.18 -4.51
C PHE A 212 -2.72 13.44 -5.82
N SER A 213 -3.38 14.11 -6.78
CA SER A 213 -3.62 13.65 -8.16
C SER A 213 -2.31 13.48 -8.94
N ASN A 214 -1.49 12.54 -8.49
CA ASN A 214 -0.24 12.15 -9.08
C ASN A 214 -0.50 11.11 -10.18
N VAL A 215 0.44 11.00 -11.12
CA VAL A 215 0.39 9.93 -12.14
C VAL A 215 0.71 8.58 -11.50
N ARG A 216 1.59 8.58 -10.48
CA ARG A 216 1.94 7.42 -9.64
C ARG A 216 1.68 7.73 -8.16
N TYR A 217 1.37 6.73 -7.35
CA TYR A 217 1.30 6.91 -5.90
C TYR A 217 2.66 7.40 -5.35
N THR A 218 2.64 8.44 -4.52
CA THR A 218 3.86 9.00 -3.90
C THR A 218 4.41 8.05 -2.85
N TYR A 219 5.72 8.01 -2.66
CA TYR A 219 6.29 7.25 -1.55
C TYR A 219 5.86 7.85 -0.21
N ILE A 220 5.77 6.99 0.82
CA ILE A 220 5.47 7.44 2.17
C ILE A 220 6.62 8.27 2.71
N ILE A 221 6.25 9.41 3.29
CA ILE A 221 7.18 10.36 3.90
C ILE A 221 6.79 10.54 5.36
N LYS A 222 7.79 10.46 6.25
CA LYS A 222 7.62 10.70 7.68
C LYS A 222 8.59 11.75 8.16
N GLN A 223 8.02 12.81 8.72
CA GLN A 223 8.81 13.87 9.33
C GLN A 223 9.50 13.38 10.59
N ARG A 224 10.74 13.86 10.79
CA ARG A 224 11.45 13.72 12.05
C ARG A 224 10.55 14.22 13.20
N PRO A 225 10.16 13.37 14.16
CA PRO A 225 9.32 13.78 15.27
C PRO A 225 10.04 14.81 16.16
N GLN A 226 9.42 15.97 16.38
CA GLN A 226 9.92 17.01 17.31
C GLN A 226 9.12 17.11 18.61
N TYR A 227 8.06 16.30 18.76
CA TYR A 227 7.24 16.22 19.98
C TYR A 227 6.65 17.56 20.47
N ALA A 228 6.40 18.52 19.56
CA ALA A 228 6.00 19.89 19.89
C ALA A 228 4.69 20.05 20.71
N TYR A 229 3.87 19.01 20.78
CA TYR A 229 2.60 19.00 21.52
C TYR A 229 2.66 18.21 22.83
N TYR A 230 3.84 17.73 23.24
CA TYR A 230 4.05 17.03 24.50
C TYR A 230 4.46 18.02 25.60
N GLU A 231 4.00 17.76 26.81
CA GLU A 231 4.38 18.53 27.99
C GLU A 231 5.65 17.95 28.62
N LEU A 232 6.37 18.73 29.43
CA LEU A 232 7.60 18.25 30.09
C LEU A 232 7.36 16.98 30.94
N SER A 233 6.17 16.83 31.51
CA SER A 233 5.80 15.64 32.29
C SER A 233 5.69 14.35 31.47
N ASP A 234 5.62 14.45 30.14
CA ASP A 234 5.54 13.30 29.25
C ASP A 234 6.94 12.76 28.91
N PHE A 235 8.01 13.46 29.31
CA PHE A 235 9.39 13.04 29.10
C PHE A 235 9.91 12.30 30.33
N ILE A 236 10.42 11.08 30.10
CA ILE A 236 11.03 10.23 31.12
C ILE A 236 12.53 10.22 30.87
N SER A 237 13.29 10.95 31.67
CA SER A 237 14.75 10.98 31.57
C SER A 237 15.36 9.69 32.10
N VAL A 238 16.26 9.06 31.33
CA VAL A 238 17.00 7.88 31.80
C VAL A 238 17.84 8.17 33.05
N LYS A 239 18.24 9.43 33.27
CA LYS A 239 19.00 9.83 34.47
C LYS A 239 18.16 9.78 35.74
N ASP A 240 16.85 9.95 35.65
CA ASP A 240 15.93 9.82 36.79
C ASP A 240 15.78 8.35 37.24
N HIS A 241 16.23 7.41 36.40
CA HIS A 241 16.24 5.98 36.67
C HIS A 241 17.65 5.44 36.99
N GLY A 242 18.61 6.33 37.25
CA GLY A 242 19.95 5.98 37.73
C GLY A 242 21.03 5.90 36.67
N ALA A 243 20.72 6.20 35.40
CA ALA A 243 21.74 6.27 34.36
C ALA A 243 22.62 7.51 34.60
N LEU A 244 23.94 7.37 34.46
CA LEU A 244 24.90 8.46 34.67
C LEU A 244 25.33 9.09 33.35
N GLY A 245 25.48 8.31 32.28
CA GLY A 245 25.93 8.81 30.97
C GLY A 245 27.34 9.39 31.00
N ASN A 246 28.21 8.88 31.87
CA ASN A 246 29.55 9.42 32.14
C ASN A 246 30.69 8.69 31.41
N GLY A 247 30.38 7.73 30.55
CA GLY A 247 31.35 6.95 29.78
C GLY A 247 32.12 5.89 30.59
N ALA A 248 31.73 5.64 31.84
CA ALA A 248 32.41 4.70 32.73
C ALA A 248 31.47 3.77 33.50
N HIS A 249 30.36 4.30 34.01
CA HIS A 249 29.37 3.52 34.74
C HIS A 249 28.55 2.66 33.77
N ASP A 250 28.30 1.41 34.17
CA ASP A 250 27.40 0.52 33.43
C ASP A 250 25.95 0.97 33.65
N ASP A 251 25.38 1.63 32.66
CA ASP A 251 24.04 2.20 32.66
C ASP A 251 22.97 1.19 32.19
N SER A 252 23.33 -0.06 31.89
CA SER A 252 22.43 -1.03 31.28
C SER A 252 21.12 -1.22 32.04
N ASP A 253 21.19 -1.46 33.36
CA ASP A 253 19.99 -1.73 34.17
C ASP A 253 19.12 -0.50 34.38
N ALA A 254 19.73 0.69 34.47
CA ALA A 254 19.01 1.95 34.57
C ALA A 254 18.26 2.29 33.28
N ILE A 255 18.91 2.08 32.13
CA ILE A 255 18.28 2.26 30.82
C ILE A 255 17.12 1.28 30.64
N ILE A 256 17.31 0.00 30.99
CA ILE A 256 16.23 -1.00 30.93
C ILE A 256 15.05 -0.59 31.83
N ALA A 257 15.32 -0.07 33.03
CA ALA A 257 14.27 0.40 33.93
C ALA A 257 13.49 1.59 33.36
N ALA A 258 14.15 2.55 32.71
CA ALA A 258 13.47 3.66 32.03
C ALA A 258 12.65 3.20 30.82
N LEU A 259 13.22 2.34 29.96
CA LEU A 259 12.53 1.80 28.77
C LEU A 259 11.30 0.95 29.14
N ALA A 260 11.28 0.32 30.31
CA ALA A 260 10.10 -0.41 30.80
C ALA A 260 8.88 0.50 31.03
N LEU A 261 9.06 1.82 31.08
CA LEU A 261 7.99 2.81 31.21
C LEU A 261 7.51 3.36 29.85
N ALA A 262 8.13 2.94 28.74
CA ALA A 262 7.80 3.46 27.42
C ALA A 262 6.35 3.12 27.01
N THR A 263 5.63 4.11 26.50
CA THR A 263 4.28 3.97 25.96
C THR A 263 4.10 4.85 24.71
N LYS A 264 2.95 4.72 24.03
CA LYS A 264 2.56 5.63 22.94
C LYS A 264 2.20 7.05 23.42
N ASP A 265 2.28 7.36 24.71
CA ASP A 265 1.88 8.67 25.24
C ASP A 265 3.04 9.42 25.91
N ASN A 266 4.22 8.79 26.02
CA ASN A 266 5.41 9.40 26.60
C ASN A 266 6.61 9.34 25.67
N VAL A 267 7.71 9.97 26.09
CA VAL A 267 9.00 9.97 25.38
C VAL A 267 10.11 9.61 26.36
N ILE A 268 10.87 8.56 26.04
CA ILE A 268 12.09 8.22 26.77
C ILE A 268 13.20 9.15 26.30
N TYR A 269 13.70 9.96 27.22
CA TYR A 269 14.67 11.00 26.97
C TYR A 269 16.05 10.58 27.43
N PHE A 270 17.03 10.63 26.53
CA PHE A 270 18.44 10.48 26.83
C PHE A 270 19.08 11.86 26.83
N PRO A 271 19.40 12.44 28.01
CA PRO A 271 20.24 13.62 28.06
C PRO A 271 21.62 13.35 27.44
N ALA A 272 22.35 14.40 27.05
CA ALA A 272 23.68 14.25 26.49
C ALA A 272 24.59 13.44 27.44
N GLY A 273 25.36 12.52 26.86
CA GLY A 273 26.21 11.61 27.62
C GLY A 273 26.61 10.35 26.88
N SER A 274 27.55 9.61 27.49
CA SER A 274 28.02 8.30 27.03
C SER A 274 27.56 7.23 28.00
N TYR A 275 26.54 6.47 27.61
CA TYR A 275 25.91 5.46 28.45
C TYR A 275 26.50 4.08 28.17
N ILE A 276 27.36 3.58 29.07
CA ILE A 276 28.01 2.28 28.86
C ILE A 276 26.98 1.17 29.05
N VAL A 277 26.93 0.23 28.11
CA VAL A 277 26.10 -0.97 28.19
C VAL A 277 26.94 -2.23 28.02
N THR A 278 26.68 -3.23 28.86
CA THR A 278 27.43 -4.50 28.89
C THR A 278 26.54 -5.71 28.56
N LYS A 279 25.30 -5.45 28.14
CA LYS A 279 24.29 -6.43 27.71
C LYS A 279 23.34 -5.79 26.70
N THR A 280 22.52 -6.61 26.06
CA THR A 280 21.51 -6.17 25.10
C THR A 280 20.48 -5.25 25.74
N ILE A 281 20.23 -4.11 25.11
CA ILE A 281 19.16 -3.16 25.46
C ILE A 281 18.01 -3.36 24.46
N LEU A 282 16.85 -3.77 24.98
CA LEU A 282 15.63 -3.88 24.18
C LEU A 282 14.91 -2.54 24.15
N PHE A 283 14.79 -1.96 22.97
CA PHE A 283 13.86 -0.87 22.71
C PHE A 283 12.48 -1.50 22.44
N PRO A 284 11.49 -1.33 23.33
CA PRO A 284 10.22 -2.02 23.20
C PRO A 284 9.38 -1.44 22.06
N LYS A 285 8.41 -2.21 21.56
CA LYS A 285 7.38 -1.68 20.67
C LYS A 285 6.58 -0.57 21.37
N ASN A 286 5.98 0.31 20.59
CA ASN A 286 5.17 1.42 21.06
C ASN A 286 5.95 2.42 21.92
N ALA A 287 7.20 2.69 21.54
CA ALA A 287 8.09 3.60 22.26
C ALA A 287 8.48 4.82 21.42
N ARG A 288 8.82 5.92 22.10
CA ARG A 288 9.49 7.08 21.52
C ARG A 288 10.75 7.34 22.30
N ILE A 289 11.87 7.46 21.60
CA ILE A 289 13.20 7.56 22.18
C ILE A 289 13.89 8.74 21.51
N THR A 290 14.34 9.71 22.31
CA THR A 290 15.03 10.87 21.78
C THR A 290 16.27 11.21 22.60
N GLY A 291 17.36 11.54 21.91
CA GLY A 291 18.57 12.07 22.52
C GLY A 291 18.60 13.59 22.59
N GLU A 292 19.60 14.11 23.28
CA GLU A 292 19.98 15.53 23.32
C GLU A 292 21.34 15.71 22.66
N VAL A 293 21.37 16.10 21.37
CA VAL A 293 22.58 16.39 20.57
C VAL A 293 23.57 15.22 20.45
N TRP A 294 24.23 14.85 21.55
CA TRP A 294 25.29 13.83 21.62
C TRP A 294 24.98 12.77 22.69
N SER A 295 23.92 12.00 22.45
CA SER A 295 23.46 10.93 23.35
C SER A 295 23.88 9.56 22.82
N GLN A 296 24.85 8.94 23.49
CA GLN A 296 25.53 7.75 22.99
C GLN A 296 25.22 6.51 23.84
N ILE A 297 24.72 5.45 23.22
CA ILE A 297 24.74 4.10 23.82
C ILE A 297 26.06 3.43 23.40
N VAL A 298 26.83 2.98 24.39
CA VAL A 298 28.22 2.56 24.21
C VAL A 298 28.42 1.10 24.63
N ALA A 299 28.56 0.18 23.69
CA ALA A 299 28.86 -1.21 23.99
C ALA A 299 30.25 -1.36 24.61
N LYS A 300 30.35 -2.18 25.67
CA LYS A 300 31.62 -2.55 26.31
C LYS A 300 31.58 -3.95 26.92
N GLY A 301 32.74 -4.61 26.94
CA GLY A 301 32.97 -5.78 27.76
C GLY A 301 32.75 -7.11 27.06
N SER A 302 32.98 -8.20 27.78
CA SER A 302 33.10 -9.55 27.21
C SER A 302 31.81 -10.10 26.60
N TYR A 303 30.66 -9.52 26.91
CA TYR A 303 29.37 -9.92 26.32
C TYR A 303 29.36 -9.78 24.79
N PHE A 304 30.07 -8.78 24.25
CA PHE A 304 30.13 -8.52 22.80
C PHE A 304 31.45 -8.98 22.14
N ALA A 305 32.31 -9.68 22.88
CA ALA A 305 33.67 -9.96 22.43
C ALA A 305 33.82 -11.28 21.63
N ASP A 306 32.80 -12.14 21.63
CA ASP A 306 32.86 -13.45 20.98
C ASP A 306 32.47 -13.37 19.50
N ILE A 307 33.48 -13.43 18.63
CA ILE A 307 33.32 -13.36 17.17
C ILE A 307 32.45 -14.50 16.61
N ASP A 308 32.49 -15.68 17.24
CA ASP A 308 31.77 -16.87 16.77
C ASP A 308 30.31 -16.89 17.25
N ASN A 309 29.96 -16.01 18.20
CA ASN A 309 28.62 -15.92 18.79
C ASN A 309 28.18 -14.46 18.95
N PRO A 310 27.86 -13.77 17.83
CA PRO A 310 27.53 -12.36 17.87
C PRO A 310 26.39 -12.02 18.84
N LYS A 311 26.48 -10.85 19.48
CA LYS A 311 25.49 -10.30 20.40
C LYS A 311 25.06 -8.90 20.01
N VAL A 312 23.76 -8.69 20.09
CA VAL A 312 23.11 -7.41 19.79
C VAL A 312 23.26 -6.43 20.95
N MET A 313 23.69 -5.21 20.67
CA MET A 313 23.70 -4.10 21.62
C MET A 313 22.30 -3.50 21.76
N VAL A 314 21.71 -2.99 20.68
CA VAL A 314 20.34 -2.45 20.70
C VAL A 314 19.44 -3.33 19.84
N LYS A 315 18.42 -3.90 20.48
CA LYS A 315 17.40 -4.69 19.82
C LYS A 315 16.13 -3.86 19.71
N VAL A 316 15.66 -3.56 18.51
CA VAL A 316 14.46 -2.75 18.27
C VAL A 316 13.26 -3.66 18.05
N GLY A 317 12.44 -3.80 19.10
CA GLY A 317 11.38 -4.80 19.18
C GLY A 317 11.90 -6.23 19.29
N ASN A 318 11.01 -7.18 19.61
CA ASN A 318 11.28 -8.59 19.44
C ASN A 318 10.81 -9.08 18.07
N LYS A 319 11.34 -10.22 17.63
CA LYS A 319 10.86 -10.90 16.43
C LYS A 319 9.35 -11.13 16.54
N GLY A 320 8.60 -10.68 15.53
CA GLY A 320 7.14 -10.78 15.49
C GLY A 320 6.39 -9.67 16.25
N ASP A 321 7.08 -8.72 16.90
CA ASP A 321 6.42 -7.54 17.44
C ASP A 321 5.88 -6.67 16.30
N VAL A 322 4.62 -6.28 16.42
CA VAL A 322 3.95 -5.30 15.57
C VAL A 322 3.62 -4.07 16.41
N GLY A 323 4.01 -2.87 15.96
CA GLY A 323 3.80 -1.63 16.69
C GLY A 323 4.54 -0.44 16.07
N SER A 324 4.45 0.71 16.73
CA SER A 324 5.15 1.93 16.32
C SER A 324 6.43 2.11 17.15
N ILE A 325 7.51 2.63 16.57
CA ILE A 325 8.67 3.09 17.33
C ILE A 325 9.30 4.31 16.67
N GLN A 326 9.71 5.29 17.47
CA GLN A 326 10.40 6.49 16.99
C GLN A 326 11.74 6.62 17.71
N ILE A 327 12.84 6.68 16.96
CA ILE A 327 14.20 6.89 17.48
C ILE A 327 14.78 8.14 16.84
N THR A 328 15.12 9.14 17.64
CA THR A 328 15.66 10.43 17.18
C THR A 328 16.91 10.84 17.97
N ASP A 329 17.89 11.45 17.30
CA ASP A 329 19.06 12.06 17.94
C ASP A 329 19.92 11.11 18.80
N MET A 330 20.00 9.82 18.43
CA MET A 330 20.75 8.80 19.15
C MET A 330 22.03 8.39 18.41
N MET A 331 23.10 8.13 19.14
CA MET A 331 24.33 7.56 18.59
C MET A 331 24.64 6.19 19.22
N PHE A 332 25.06 5.25 18.39
CA PHE A 332 25.43 3.90 18.77
C PHE A 332 26.95 3.73 18.55
N THR A 333 27.72 3.44 19.61
CA THR A 333 29.19 3.33 19.53
C THR A 333 29.73 2.25 20.49
N SER A 334 31.04 2.04 20.52
CA SER A 334 31.66 0.98 21.34
C SER A 334 33.03 1.38 21.89
N ILE A 335 33.51 0.61 22.86
CA ILE A 335 34.86 0.73 23.43
C ILE A 335 35.67 -0.54 23.14
N GLY A 336 36.72 -0.36 22.33
CA GLY A 336 37.72 -1.38 22.02
C GLY A 336 37.24 -2.48 21.07
N ALA A 337 38.00 -3.57 21.02
CA ALA A 337 37.73 -4.72 20.16
C ALA A 337 36.56 -5.56 20.67
N LEU A 338 35.42 -5.50 19.98
CA LEU A 338 34.22 -6.28 20.26
C LEU A 338 33.76 -7.04 19.00
N PRO A 339 34.54 -8.02 18.49
CA PRO A 339 34.29 -8.62 17.19
C PRO A 339 32.98 -9.41 17.08
N GLY A 340 32.30 -9.69 18.20
CA GLY A 340 30.95 -10.25 18.24
C GLY A 340 29.83 -9.20 18.28
N LEU A 341 30.14 -7.91 18.27
CA LEU A 341 29.13 -6.86 18.41
C LEU A 341 28.24 -6.74 17.16
N VAL A 342 26.93 -6.82 17.36
CA VAL A 342 25.92 -6.32 16.42
C VAL A 342 25.34 -5.04 17.03
N TYR A 343 25.54 -3.90 16.37
CA TYR A 343 25.15 -2.61 16.94
C TYR A 343 23.62 -2.45 17.07
N VAL A 344 22.90 -2.63 15.97
CA VAL A 344 21.43 -2.52 15.92
C VAL A 344 20.83 -3.73 15.21
N GLU A 345 19.91 -4.42 15.87
CA GLU A 345 19.04 -5.44 15.26
C GLU A 345 17.60 -4.94 15.24
N TRP A 346 17.06 -4.73 14.05
CA TRP A 346 15.72 -4.19 13.82
C TRP A 346 14.73 -5.32 13.53
N ASN A 347 13.80 -5.54 14.46
CA ASN A 347 12.87 -6.67 14.45
C ASN A 347 11.40 -6.29 14.28
N ILE A 348 11.05 -5.09 14.74
CA ILE A 348 9.66 -4.63 14.79
C ILE A 348 9.08 -4.47 13.38
N LYS A 349 7.82 -4.88 13.22
CA LYS A 349 6.97 -4.52 12.09
C LYS A 349 6.08 -3.36 12.47
N GLU A 350 5.92 -2.42 11.57
CA GLU A 350 5.08 -1.24 11.77
C GLU A 350 3.59 -1.62 11.90
N ASP A 351 2.85 -0.89 12.75
CA ASP A 351 1.38 -1.02 12.86
C ASP A 351 0.61 0.01 12.02
N ALA A 352 1.33 0.99 11.46
CA ALA A 352 0.89 1.92 10.43
C ALA A 352 2.07 2.29 9.53
N PRO A 353 1.83 2.72 8.27
CA PRO A 353 2.91 2.97 7.33
C PRO A 353 3.91 3.99 7.85
N GLY A 354 5.19 3.65 7.88
CA GLY A 354 6.32 4.44 8.40
C GLY A 354 6.28 4.71 9.91
N SER A 355 5.47 3.98 10.69
CA SER A 355 5.32 4.21 12.15
C SER A 355 6.45 3.62 13.00
N ALA A 356 7.26 2.73 12.42
CA ALA A 356 8.50 2.24 13.00
C ALA A 356 9.66 2.88 12.24
N GLY A 357 10.40 3.80 12.86
CA GLY A 357 11.46 4.52 12.18
C GLY A 357 12.53 5.15 13.07
N MET A 358 13.58 5.60 12.40
CA MET A 358 14.78 6.18 12.97
C MET A 358 15.23 7.39 12.14
N TRP A 359 15.42 8.53 12.80
CA TRP A 359 15.84 9.80 12.20
C TRP A 359 17.05 10.36 12.94
N ASP A 360 17.99 10.98 12.22
CA ASP A 360 19.17 11.65 12.81
C ASP A 360 19.84 10.80 13.90
N SER A 361 19.95 9.50 13.64
CA SER A 361 20.52 8.54 14.57
C SER A 361 21.52 7.67 13.85
N HIS A 362 22.70 7.53 14.43
CA HIS A 362 23.89 7.12 13.70
C HIS A 362 24.65 6.02 14.44
N ILE A 363 25.34 5.17 13.69
CA ILE A 363 26.27 4.17 14.22
C ILE A 363 27.68 4.67 13.91
N ARG A 364 28.50 4.86 14.94
CA ARG A 364 29.86 5.38 14.82
C ARG A 364 30.84 4.43 15.50
N VAL A 365 31.71 3.79 14.73
CA VAL A 365 32.67 2.82 15.25
C VAL A 365 34.07 3.42 15.32
N GLY A 366 34.51 3.77 16.54
CA GLY A 366 35.84 4.31 16.79
C GLY A 366 36.04 5.76 16.35
N GLY A 367 37.31 6.15 16.15
CA GLY A 367 37.69 7.46 15.63
C GLY A 367 37.32 8.65 16.53
N SER A 368 37.10 8.41 17.82
CA SER A 368 36.78 9.49 18.76
C SER A 368 37.17 9.16 20.20
N LEU A 369 37.28 10.20 21.01
CA LEU A 369 37.72 10.11 22.40
C LEU A 369 36.85 9.15 23.21
N GLY A 370 37.52 8.21 23.88
CA GLY A 370 36.88 7.23 24.77
C GLY A 370 36.50 5.92 24.10
N THR A 371 36.59 5.81 22.77
CA THR A 371 36.31 4.56 22.03
C THR A 371 37.42 3.52 22.15
N GLU A 372 38.63 3.91 22.58
CA GLU A 372 39.84 3.07 22.54
C GLU A 372 40.14 2.48 21.14
N LEU A 373 39.60 3.11 20.10
CA LEU A 373 39.77 2.80 18.67
C LEU A 373 40.21 4.08 17.95
N GLN A 374 41.23 4.74 18.49
CA GLN A 374 41.79 6.00 18.01
C GLN A 374 43.16 5.77 17.39
N LEU A 375 43.81 6.84 16.89
CA LEU A 375 45.12 6.78 16.23
C LEU A 375 46.17 6.01 17.06
N ALA A 376 46.14 6.15 18.39
CA ALA A 376 47.07 5.50 19.29
C ALA A 376 46.95 3.96 19.26
N GLN A 377 45.75 3.43 19.15
CA GLN A 377 45.48 1.99 19.13
C GLN A 377 45.53 1.46 17.69
N CYS A 378 44.91 2.19 16.76
CA CYS A 378 44.60 1.78 15.39
C CYS A 378 45.28 2.66 14.34
N PRO A 379 46.62 2.79 14.34
CA PRO A 379 47.32 3.65 13.37
C PRO A 379 47.13 3.15 11.93
N PRO A 380 47.36 4.01 10.92
CA PRO A 380 47.18 3.69 9.50
C PRO A 380 48.34 2.82 9.01
N VAL A 381 48.29 1.53 9.34
CA VAL A 381 49.30 0.53 8.98
C VAL A 381 48.69 -0.55 8.08
N MET A 382 49.55 -1.22 7.30
CA MET A 382 49.17 -2.27 6.35
C MET A 382 48.89 -3.63 7.04
N GLU A 383 48.24 -3.60 8.20
CA GLU A 383 47.81 -4.77 8.99
C GLU A 383 46.60 -4.39 9.85
N ILE A 384 45.61 -5.28 9.94
CA ILE A 384 44.49 -5.13 10.88
C ILE A 384 44.92 -5.68 12.24
N LYS A 385 45.21 -4.78 13.20
CA LYS A 385 45.54 -5.20 14.56
C LYS A 385 44.33 -5.82 15.26
N SER A 386 44.57 -6.85 16.07
CA SER A 386 43.50 -7.52 16.84
C SER A 386 42.72 -6.56 17.76
N ALA A 387 43.38 -5.56 18.33
CA ALA A 387 42.75 -4.51 19.14
C ALA A 387 41.81 -3.58 18.35
N CYS A 388 41.84 -3.64 17.02
CA CYS A 388 41.06 -2.80 16.11
C CYS A 388 39.96 -3.58 15.37
N VAL A 389 39.71 -4.84 15.75
CA VAL A 389 38.59 -5.63 15.23
C VAL A 389 37.37 -5.32 16.08
N ALA A 390 36.56 -4.37 15.62
CA ALA A 390 35.64 -3.61 16.46
C ALA A 390 34.22 -4.18 16.54
N ALA A 391 33.71 -4.81 15.49
CA ALA A 391 32.34 -5.34 15.44
C ALA A 391 32.11 -6.38 14.35
N SER A 392 31.02 -7.15 14.50
CA SER A 392 30.52 -8.08 13.49
C SER A 392 29.64 -7.36 12.46
N THR A 393 28.63 -6.60 12.91
CA THR A 393 27.63 -5.97 12.03
C THR A 393 27.20 -4.60 12.55
N LEU A 394 27.07 -3.60 11.67
CA LEU A 394 26.53 -2.29 12.02
C LEU A 394 25.01 -2.35 12.20
N MET A 395 24.28 -2.87 11.22
CA MET A 395 22.82 -2.95 11.32
C MET A 395 22.26 -4.19 10.63
N HIS A 396 21.28 -4.82 11.26
CA HIS A 396 20.54 -5.95 10.70
C HIS A 396 19.04 -5.67 10.74
N VAL A 397 18.44 -5.46 9.56
CA VAL A 397 17.00 -5.32 9.37
C VAL A 397 16.44 -6.70 9.03
N THR A 398 15.80 -7.33 10.01
CA THR A 398 15.43 -8.75 9.97
C THR A 398 14.18 -9.01 9.12
N SER A 399 13.96 -10.27 8.74
CA SER A 399 12.95 -10.64 7.75
C SER A 399 11.50 -10.38 8.10
N SER A 400 11.14 -10.36 9.39
CA SER A 400 9.78 -10.06 9.83
C SER A 400 9.53 -8.58 10.09
N SER A 401 10.54 -7.72 9.89
CA SER A 401 10.48 -6.31 10.28
C SER A 401 9.98 -5.41 9.15
N SER A 402 9.78 -4.13 9.45
CA SER A 402 9.59 -3.05 8.47
C SER A 402 10.18 -1.77 9.08
N GLY A 403 10.56 -0.77 8.29
CA GLY A 403 11.24 0.39 8.88
C GLY A 403 11.44 1.60 7.97
N TYR A 404 11.32 2.78 8.56
CA TYR A 404 11.63 4.07 7.94
C TYR A 404 12.94 4.64 8.51
N PHE A 405 13.98 4.76 7.69
CA PHE A 405 15.30 5.20 8.08
C PHE A 405 15.66 6.48 7.33
N GLU A 406 15.83 7.59 8.06
CA GLU A 406 16.11 8.90 7.46
C GLU A 406 17.35 9.52 8.11
N ASN A 407 18.31 9.94 7.29
CA ASN A 407 19.60 10.45 7.74
C ASN A 407 20.32 9.51 8.72
N VAL A 408 20.41 8.22 8.38
CA VAL A 408 21.14 7.22 9.16
C VAL A 408 22.54 7.04 8.56
N TRP A 409 23.57 7.23 9.38
CA TRP A 409 24.96 7.02 8.98
C TRP A 409 25.57 5.90 9.81
N ALA A 410 25.95 4.82 9.13
CA ALA A 410 26.65 3.68 9.70
C ALA A 410 28.13 3.75 9.28
N TRP A 411 28.95 4.36 10.12
CA TRP A 411 30.33 4.72 9.81
C TRP A 411 31.33 3.93 10.66
N VAL A 412 32.23 3.24 9.98
CA VAL A 412 33.46 2.70 10.59
C VAL A 412 34.56 3.72 10.39
N ALA A 413 35.17 4.20 11.46
CA ALA A 413 36.03 5.37 11.35
C ALA A 413 37.26 5.14 10.47
N ASP A 414 37.38 5.93 9.41
CA ASP A 414 38.53 5.97 8.51
C ASP A 414 39.63 6.93 9.01
N HIS A 415 39.28 7.86 9.90
CA HIS A 415 40.20 8.79 10.57
C HIS A 415 39.78 9.08 12.03
N ASP A 416 40.72 9.62 12.81
CA ASP A 416 40.48 10.04 14.19
C ASP A 416 39.95 11.49 14.22
N LEU A 417 38.68 11.67 14.60
CA LEU A 417 37.99 12.96 14.66
C LEU A 417 38.56 13.89 15.74
N ASP A 418 39.20 13.33 16.76
CA ASP A 418 39.78 14.07 17.89
C ASP A 418 41.31 14.24 17.76
N ASP A 419 41.91 13.73 16.67
CA ASP A 419 43.28 14.07 16.29
C ASP A 419 43.30 15.40 15.53
N ALA A 420 44.17 16.32 15.94
CA ALA A 420 44.24 17.66 15.36
C ALA A 420 44.62 17.67 13.86
N GLU A 421 45.22 16.59 13.35
CA GLU A 421 45.58 16.44 11.94
C GLU A 421 44.56 15.58 11.16
N ASN A 422 43.50 15.09 11.81
CA ASN A 422 42.52 14.14 11.25
C ASN A 422 43.21 12.93 10.58
N LYS A 423 44.23 12.37 11.24
CA LYS A 423 44.98 11.24 10.68
C LYS A 423 44.08 10.02 10.47
N GLN A 424 44.33 9.33 9.35
CA GLN A 424 43.68 8.06 9.02
C GLN A 424 43.97 6.99 10.08
N ILE A 425 43.05 6.04 10.24
CA ILE A 425 43.14 4.90 11.17
C ILE A 425 42.65 3.60 10.51
N THR A 426 43.06 2.46 11.05
CA THR A 426 42.69 1.13 10.54
C THR A 426 41.80 0.40 11.55
N ILE A 427 40.49 0.41 11.33
CA ILE A 427 39.49 -0.29 12.15
C ILE A 427 38.71 -1.27 11.27
N ALA A 428 38.52 -2.50 11.75
CA ALA A 428 37.80 -3.54 11.02
C ALA A 428 36.45 -3.86 11.66
N VAL A 429 35.39 -3.74 10.86
CA VAL A 429 34.05 -4.27 11.12
C VAL A 429 33.67 -5.15 9.93
N ALA A 430 33.05 -6.31 10.15
CA ALA A 430 32.79 -7.22 9.05
C ALA A 430 31.71 -6.66 8.10
N ARG A 431 30.55 -6.27 8.61
CA ARG A 431 29.35 -6.01 7.82
C ARG A 431 28.76 -4.63 8.10
N GLY A 432 28.30 -3.96 7.05
CA GLY A 432 27.53 -2.73 7.13
C GLY A 432 26.08 -2.99 7.52
N ILE A 433 25.15 -2.71 6.60
CA ILE A 433 23.70 -2.87 6.76
C ILE A 433 23.24 -4.11 5.99
N LEU A 434 22.69 -5.09 6.70
CA LEU A 434 22.00 -6.25 6.13
C LEU A 434 20.49 -6.01 6.16
N ILE A 435 19.82 -6.20 5.02
CA ILE A 435 18.39 -6.03 4.85
C ILE A 435 17.81 -7.35 4.35
N GLU A 436 17.01 -8.00 5.21
CA GLU A 436 16.26 -9.23 4.87
C GLU A 436 14.75 -9.04 4.99
N SER A 437 14.33 -7.81 5.29
CA SER A 437 12.95 -7.41 5.51
C SER A 437 12.05 -7.78 4.34
N ALA A 438 10.92 -8.44 4.62
CA ALA A 438 9.82 -8.58 3.65
C ALA A 438 9.03 -7.27 3.44
N GLY A 439 9.51 -6.17 4.03
CA GLY A 439 9.03 -4.82 3.81
C GLY A 439 7.78 -4.43 4.61
N PRO A 440 7.35 -3.16 4.46
CA PRO A 440 8.03 -2.13 3.66
C PRO A 440 9.29 -1.54 4.34
N THR A 441 10.28 -1.12 3.56
CA THR A 441 11.42 -0.34 4.09
C THR A 441 11.76 0.88 3.25
N TRP A 442 12.08 1.99 3.92
CA TRP A 442 12.52 3.23 3.29
C TRP A 442 13.87 3.66 3.86
N PHE A 443 14.84 3.90 2.99
CA PHE A 443 16.16 4.40 3.34
C PHE A 443 16.38 5.76 2.66
N TYR A 444 16.03 6.84 3.36
CA TYR A 444 16.20 8.21 2.87
C TYR A 444 17.51 8.81 3.35
N GLY A 445 18.42 9.08 2.40
CA GLY A 445 19.72 9.69 2.68
C GLY A 445 20.58 8.89 3.66
N THR A 446 20.57 7.56 3.55
CA THR A 446 21.36 6.71 4.44
C THR A 446 22.76 6.45 3.87
N SER A 447 23.74 6.23 4.74
CA SER A 447 25.09 5.85 4.33
C SER A 447 25.64 4.71 5.19
N SER A 448 26.35 3.79 4.55
CA SER A 448 27.14 2.75 5.21
C SER A 448 28.54 2.74 4.64
N GLU A 449 29.57 2.82 5.48
CA GLU A 449 30.95 2.98 5.01
C GLU A 449 31.96 2.16 5.78
N HIS A 450 32.99 1.76 5.04
CA HIS A 450 34.22 1.16 5.52
C HIS A 450 34.04 -0.15 6.31
N ALA A 451 32.93 -0.86 6.12
CA ALA A 451 32.81 -2.27 6.50
C ALA A 451 33.61 -3.15 5.54
N LEU A 452 34.19 -4.24 6.05
CA LEU A 452 35.18 -5.04 5.32
C LEU A 452 34.54 -5.97 4.27
N LEU A 453 33.33 -6.48 4.47
CA LEU A 453 32.69 -7.44 3.56
C LEU A 453 31.73 -6.74 2.59
N TYR A 454 30.83 -5.90 3.11
CA TYR A 454 29.87 -5.13 2.31
C TYR A 454 29.32 -3.93 3.08
N GLN A 455 28.84 -2.91 2.36
CA GLN A 455 28.16 -1.76 2.95
C GLN A 455 26.64 -1.97 3.02
N TYR A 456 26.00 -2.37 1.92
CA TYR A 456 24.59 -2.76 1.89
C TYR A 456 24.43 -4.17 1.30
N ASN A 457 23.60 -4.99 1.93
CA ASN A 457 23.23 -6.31 1.42
C ASN A 457 21.71 -6.50 1.51
N PHE A 458 21.04 -6.44 0.36
CA PHE A 458 19.62 -6.77 0.21
C PHE A 458 19.54 -8.26 -0.14
N ASN A 459 19.06 -9.06 0.81
CA ASN A 459 19.03 -10.51 0.71
C ASN A 459 17.66 -11.03 1.11
N ASN A 460 16.93 -11.64 0.17
CA ASN A 460 15.54 -12.06 0.43
C ASN A 460 14.67 -10.89 0.94
N ALA A 461 14.97 -9.68 0.45
CA ALA A 461 14.25 -8.46 0.82
C ALA A 461 13.08 -8.22 -0.14
N SER A 462 12.05 -7.53 0.33
CA SER A 462 10.92 -7.12 -0.51
C SER A 462 10.45 -5.71 -0.16
N ASP A 463 9.73 -5.06 -1.08
CA ASP A 463 9.10 -3.76 -0.88
C ASP A 463 10.07 -2.73 -0.26
N SER A 464 11.14 -2.37 -0.98
CA SER A 464 12.19 -1.52 -0.45
C SER A 464 12.51 -0.32 -1.35
N LEU A 465 12.62 0.86 -0.75
CA LEU A 465 13.13 2.08 -1.38
C LEU A 465 14.44 2.53 -0.72
N ALA A 466 15.45 2.85 -1.53
CA ALA A 466 16.70 3.47 -1.08
C ALA A 466 16.99 4.74 -1.90
N ALA A 467 17.04 5.92 -1.25
CA ALA A 467 16.99 7.22 -1.92
C ALA A 467 17.69 8.37 -1.16
N MET A 468 18.86 8.87 -1.56
CA MET A 468 19.92 8.04 -2.16
C MET A 468 20.73 7.36 -1.06
N ILE A 469 21.41 6.29 -1.45
CA ILE A 469 22.43 5.66 -0.60
C ILE A 469 23.84 6.13 -0.97
N GLN A 470 24.73 6.15 0.01
CA GLN A 470 26.15 6.40 -0.20
C GLN A 470 27.00 5.32 0.47
N THR A 471 28.08 4.88 -0.21
CA THR A 471 29.07 3.96 0.35
C THR A 471 30.53 4.34 0.07
N GLU A 472 31.43 3.93 0.95
CA GLU A 472 32.88 3.92 0.72
C GLU A 472 33.53 2.60 1.17
N SER A 473 34.49 2.11 0.38
CA SER A 473 35.34 0.99 0.76
C SER A 473 36.35 1.40 1.86
N PRO A 474 36.73 0.49 2.77
CA PRO A 474 37.79 0.79 3.75
C PRO A 474 39.11 1.11 3.05
N TYR A 475 39.74 2.23 3.40
CA TYR A 475 40.89 2.77 2.65
C TYR A 475 42.14 1.88 2.65
N TYR A 476 42.23 0.96 3.60
CA TYR A 476 43.36 0.07 3.80
C TYR A 476 43.28 -1.25 3.01
N GLN A 477 42.15 -1.55 2.37
CA GLN A 477 42.03 -2.75 1.52
C GLN A 477 42.99 -2.65 0.33
N TYR A 478 43.51 -3.79 -0.16
CA TYR A 478 44.49 -3.99 -1.27
C TYR A 478 45.78 -4.74 -0.87
N THR A 479 45.89 -5.30 0.33
CA THR A 479 46.97 -6.24 0.70
C THR A 479 46.41 -7.55 1.24
N ALA A 480 47.19 -8.63 1.22
CA ALA A 480 46.77 -9.92 1.80
C ALA A 480 46.46 -9.84 3.31
N ALA A 481 47.03 -8.88 4.04
CA ALA A 481 46.81 -8.69 5.48
C ALA A 481 45.58 -7.81 5.80
N THR A 482 45.04 -7.13 4.78
CA THR A 482 43.99 -6.10 4.95
C THR A 482 42.79 -6.29 4.01
N SER A 483 42.86 -7.26 3.09
CA SER A 483 41.79 -7.62 2.17
C SER A 483 40.64 -8.36 2.84
N SER A 484 39.46 -8.35 2.24
CA SER A 484 38.32 -9.17 2.67
C SER A 484 38.63 -10.67 2.51
N PRO A 485 38.16 -11.56 3.41
CA PRO A 485 37.34 -11.28 4.59
C PRO A 485 38.18 -10.94 5.84
N GLY A 486 39.50 -10.87 5.70
CA GLY A 486 40.44 -10.52 6.77
C GLY A 486 40.23 -11.36 8.04
N PRO A 487 40.12 -10.74 9.23
CA PRO A 487 39.95 -11.45 10.50
C PRO A 487 38.60 -12.17 10.63
N PHE A 488 37.66 -11.97 9.70
CA PHE A 488 36.30 -12.51 9.76
C PHE A 488 36.11 -13.77 8.89
N ASN A 489 37.20 -14.37 8.40
CA ASN A 489 37.10 -15.54 7.52
C ASN A 489 36.35 -16.72 8.15
N SER A 490 36.52 -16.97 9.46
CA SER A 490 35.83 -18.06 10.17
C SER A 490 34.34 -17.81 10.39
N THR A 491 33.88 -16.57 10.16
CA THR A 491 32.49 -16.15 10.43
C THR A 491 31.70 -15.85 9.17
N LEU A 492 32.26 -16.12 7.98
CA LEU A 492 31.50 -16.09 6.74
C LEU A 492 30.34 -17.10 6.81
N GLY A 493 29.14 -16.63 6.46
CA GLY A 493 27.90 -17.41 6.52
C GLY A 493 27.19 -17.37 7.87
N GLN A 494 27.72 -16.63 8.86
CA GLN A 494 26.95 -16.34 10.09
C GLN A 494 25.73 -15.45 9.81
N PHE A 495 25.80 -14.61 8.77
CA PHE A 495 24.70 -13.78 8.31
C PHE A 495 24.33 -14.15 6.88
N GLY A 496 23.07 -13.91 6.50
CA GLY A 496 22.55 -14.23 5.19
C GLY A 496 23.34 -13.56 4.07
N ASN A 497 23.64 -14.33 3.01
CA ASN A 497 24.30 -13.84 1.79
C ASN A 497 25.65 -13.14 2.02
N ASP A 498 26.44 -13.58 2.99
CA ASP A 498 27.82 -13.15 3.10
C ASP A 498 28.60 -13.45 1.80
N PRO A 499 29.40 -12.49 1.28
CA PRO A 499 30.15 -12.69 0.05
C PRO A 499 31.33 -13.67 0.22
N SER A 500 31.68 -14.35 -0.87
CA SER A 500 32.90 -15.14 -0.99
C SER A 500 34.08 -14.30 -1.51
N PHE A 501 35.29 -14.64 -1.05
CA PHE A 501 36.53 -13.95 -1.42
C PHE A 501 37.69 -14.96 -1.66
N PRO A 502 38.33 -14.94 -2.85
CA PRO A 502 37.90 -14.24 -4.05
C PRO A 502 36.58 -14.83 -4.57
N GLY A 503 35.64 -13.98 -4.98
CA GLY A 503 34.38 -14.44 -5.56
C GLY A 503 34.59 -14.95 -6.99
N ASP A 504 33.93 -16.06 -7.34
CA ASP A 504 34.16 -16.82 -8.59
C ASP A 504 33.91 -16.01 -9.89
N SER A 505 33.11 -14.95 -9.81
CA SER A 505 32.82 -14.07 -10.95
C SER A 505 33.85 -12.96 -11.19
N CYS A 506 34.91 -12.89 -10.38
CA CYS A 506 35.92 -11.83 -10.50
C CYS A 506 36.99 -12.17 -11.54
N THR A 507 37.22 -11.28 -12.49
CA THR A 507 38.25 -11.44 -13.53
C THR A 507 39.52 -10.62 -13.26
N GLY A 508 39.57 -9.89 -12.14
CA GLY A 508 40.73 -9.09 -11.70
C GLY A 508 41.76 -9.93 -10.94
N THR A 509 42.75 -9.25 -10.34
CA THR A 509 43.68 -9.90 -9.39
C THR A 509 42.99 -10.10 -8.04
N ASP A 510 43.45 -11.07 -7.24
CA ASP A 510 42.92 -11.30 -5.88
C ASP A 510 42.88 -10.02 -5.04
N LEU A 511 43.90 -9.15 -5.17
CA LEU A 511 43.96 -7.88 -4.43
C LEU A 511 42.86 -6.89 -4.86
N LEU A 512 42.50 -6.84 -6.14
CA LEU A 512 41.40 -6.00 -6.64
C LEU A 512 40.01 -6.62 -6.40
N CYS A 513 39.97 -7.95 -6.25
CA CYS A 513 38.75 -8.73 -6.07
C CYS A 513 38.33 -8.86 -4.60
N ASN A 514 39.30 -8.88 -3.67
CA ASN A 514 39.09 -9.06 -2.23
C ASN A 514 38.84 -7.73 -1.52
N PHE A 515 37.84 -7.00 -2.02
CA PHE A 515 37.37 -5.72 -1.51
C PHE A 515 35.92 -5.81 -1.03
N ALA A 516 35.51 -4.87 -0.18
CA ALA A 516 34.14 -4.80 0.29
C ALA A 516 33.17 -4.47 -0.87
N TRP A 517 32.03 -5.14 -0.94
CA TRP A 517 30.97 -4.75 -1.88
C TRP A 517 30.28 -3.46 -1.42
N ALA A 518 29.95 -2.56 -2.35
CA ALA A 518 29.14 -1.40 -2.02
C ALA A 518 27.68 -1.81 -1.80
N VAL A 519 27.12 -2.53 -2.77
CA VAL A 519 25.75 -3.05 -2.72
C VAL A 519 25.73 -4.49 -3.21
N MET A 520 25.06 -5.36 -2.47
CA MET A 520 24.74 -6.72 -2.89
C MET A 520 23.23 -6.88 -2.96
N VAL A 521 22.72 -7.53 -4.00
CA VAL A 521 21.29 -7.79 -4.21
C VAL A 521 21.10 -9.24 -4.61
N LYS A 522 20.33 -10.00 -3.82
CA LYS A 522 20.01 -11.41 -4.07
C LYS A 522 18.61 -11.74 -3.59
N ASP A 523 17.88 -12.56 -4.35
CA ASP A 523 16.53 -13.03 -4.00
C ASP A 523 15.58 -11.88 -3.62
N THR A 524 15.77 -10.69 -4.21
CA THR A 524 15.07 -9.46 -3.81
C THR A 524 13.93 -9.12 -4.77
N THR A 525 12.78 -8.74 -4.23
CA THR A 525 11.59 -8.36 -5.01
C THR A 525 11.25 -6.90 -4.78
N ASP A 526 10.89 -6.15 -5.83
CA ASP A 526 10.42 -4.75 -5.72
C ASP A 526 11.38 -3.81 -4.95
N LEU A 527 12.68 -3.89 -5.27
CA LEU A 527 13.69 -2.95 -4.78
C LEU A 527 13.92 -1.83 -5.80
N THR A 528 13.68 -0.59 -5.39
CA THR A 528 14.08 0.61 -6.13
C THR A 528 15.21 1.34 -5.39
N ILE A 529 16.37 1.45 -6.03
CA ILE A 529 17.45 2.34 -5.60
C ILE A 529 17.37 3.62 -6.45
N ALA A 530 16.78 4.67 -5.87
CA ALA A 530 16.61 5.99 -6.48
C ALA A 530 17.82 6.88 -6.13
N GLY A 531 18.90 6.72 -6.87
CA GLY A 531 20.17 7.40 -6.64
C GLY A 531 21.12 6.60 -5.75
N ALA A 532 22.38 6.49 -6.18
CA ALA A 532 23.43 5.84 -5.41
C ALA A 532 24.81 6.45 -5.68
N GLY A 533 25.56 6.75 -4.62
CA GLY A 533 26.94 7.23 -4.70
C GLY A 533 27.92 6.22 -4.09
N LEU A 534 28.64 5.45 -4.90
CA LEU A 534 29.41 4.30 -4.45
C LEU A 534 30.91 4.48 -4.77
N TYR A 535 31.75 4.68 -3.76
CA TYR A 535 33.12 5.15 -3.99
C TYR A 535 34.19 4.20 -3.45
N SER A 536 35.29 4.08 -4.20
CA SER A 536 36.53 3.45 -3.77
C SER A 536 37.70 4.40 -4.03
N TRP A 537 38.26 4.96 -2.97
CA TRP A 537 39.26 6.05 -3.07
C TRP A 537 40.72 5.59 -3.02
N PHE A 538 40.98 4.42 -2.46
CA PHE A 538 42.32 4.00 -2.12
C PHE A 538 42.57 2.54 -2.47
N ASP A 539 43.83 2.27 -2.78
CA ASP A 539 44.44 0.96 -2.78
C ASP A 539 45.55 0.96 -1.72
N ASN A 540 45.22 0.50 -0.51
CA ASN A 540 46.15 0.40 0.62
C ASN A 540 46.71 1.75 1.12
N LEU A 541 45.80 2.68 1.46
CA LEU A 541 46.12 3.99 2.04
C LEU A 541 47.08 4.85 1.19
N ASP A 542 47.22 4.60 -0.12
CA ASP A 542 48.10 5.40 -0.99
C ASP A 542 47.65 6.88 -0.98
N PRO A 543 48.43 7.81 -0.41
CA PRO A 543 48.05 9.22 -0.38
C PRO A 543 48.02 9.85 -1.78
N GLY A 544 48.63 9.20 -2.78
CA GLY A 544 48.59 9.64 -4.17
C GLY A 544 47.24 9.39 -4.86
N GLN A 545 46.40 8.50 -4.33
CA GLN A 545 45.11 8.08 -4.91
C GLN A 545 45.22 7.78 -6.41
N THR A 546 46.36 7.21 -6.84
CA THR A 546 46.69 7.02 -8.26
C THR A 546 45.65 6.13 -8.95
N CYS A 547 45.11 5.15 -8.21
CA CYS A 547 44.07 4.25 -8.66
C CYS A 547 42.75 4.95 -9.03
N VAL A 548 42.44 6.12 -8.45
CA VAL A 548 41.24 6.91 -8.78
C VAL A 548 41.38 7.48 -10.18
N GLY A 549 42.57 8.03 -10.48
CA GLY A 549 42.91 8.53 -11.82
C GLY A 549 42.91 7.43 -12.89
N ALA A 550 43.24 6.20 -12.51
CA ALA A 550 43.21 5.03 -13.38
C ALA A 550 41.85 4.29 -13.38
N GLN A 551 40.89 4.72 -12.56
CA GLN A 551 39.57 4.09 -12.35
C GLN A 551 39.67 2.59 -12.01
N ASN A 552 40.57 2.22 -11.09
CA ASN A 552 40.88 0.81 -10.78
C ASN A 552 41.34 0.55 -9.34
N CYS A 553 40.88 1.32 -8.35
CA CYS A 553 41.14 1.04 -6.93
C CYS A 553 40.54 -0.31 -6.50
N GLN A 554 39.36 -0.64 -7.04
CA GLN A 554 38.63 -1.87 -6.76
C GLN A 554 38.05 -2.45 -8.06
N GLN A 555 37.91 -3.78 -8.14
CA GLN A 555 37.36 -4.40 -9.36
C GLN A 555 35.85 -4.13 -9.53
N ARG A 556 35.02 -4.24 -8.48
CA ARG A 556 33.55 -4.31 -8.59
C ARG A 556 32.84 -3.66 -7.41
N LEU A 557 31.78 -2.88 -7.64
CA LEU A 557 31.03 -2.21 -6.56
C LEU A 557 29.65 -2.81 -6.29
N VAL A 558 28.83 -3.01 -7.31
CA VAL A 558 27.48 -3.58 -7.17
C VAL A 558 27.46 -5.02 -7.63
N LYS A 559 27.02 -5.94 -6.77
CA LYS A 559 26.76 -7.34 -7.12
C LYS A 559 25.27 -7.54 -7.27
N VAL A 560 24.82 -7.90 -8.48
CA VAL A 560 23.46 -8.38 -8.73
C VAL A 560 23.54 -9.89 -8.93
N ASP A 561 22.96 -10.64 -7.99
CA ASP A 561 22.91 -12.10 -8.02
C ASP A 561 21.56 -12.58 -8.57
N SER A 562 21.32 -13.88 -8.50
CA SER A 562 20.09 -14.53 -8.95
C SER A 562 18.87 -14.23 -8.05
N GLY A 563 17.68 -14.55 -8.55
CA GLY A 563 16.41 -14.48 -7.80
C GLY A 563 15.81 -13.08 -7.64
N ASN A 564 16.36 -12.07 -8.31
CA ASN A 564 15.88 -10.70 -8.19
C ASN A 564 14.75 -10.41 -9.18
N THR A 565 13.61 -9.93 -8.72
CA THR A 565 12.47 -9.51 -9.58
C THR A 565 12.15 -8.04 -9.32
N ALA A 566 11.77 -7.30 -10.37
CA ALA A 566 11.45 -5.87 -10.26
C ALA A 566 12.56 -5.02 -9.59
N PHE A 567 13.83 -5.42 -9.76
CA PHE A 567 14.97 -4.66 -9.24
C PHE A 567 15.35 -3.53 -10.21
N SER A 568 15.51 -2.34 -9.67
CA SER A 568 15.97 -1.18 -10.44
C SER A 568 16.93 -0.31 -9.65
N ILE A 569 17.97 0.17 -10.33
CA ILE A 569 18.89 1.19 -9.83
C ILE A 569 18.97 2.33 -10.84
N PHE A 570 18.72 3.53 -10.36
CA PHE A 570 18.72 4.75 -11.16
C PHE A 570 19.74 5.73 -10.63
N ASN A 571 20.24 6.59 -11.50
CA ASN A 571 21.16 7.66 -11.13
C ASN A 571 22.32 7.12 -10.28
N LEU A 572 23.01 6.09 -10.78
CA LEU A 572 24.13 5.42 -10.12
C LEU A 572 25.43 6.14 -10.46
N ILE A 573 26.19 6.54 -9.44
CA ILE A 573 27.48 7.19 -9.57
C ILE A 573 28.54 6.38 -8.85
N THR A 574 29.66 6.14 -9.54
CA THR A 574 30.78 5.37 -9.00
C THR A 574 32.11 6.08 -9.17
N ILE A 575 33.02 5.89 -8.22
CA ILE A 575 34.41 6.38 -8.28
C ILE A 575 35.38 5.23 -8.00
N GLY A 576 36.45 5.15 -8.81
CA GLY A 576 37.60 4.28 -8.55
C GLY A 576 37.36 2.78 -8.74
N ALA A 577 36.28 2.37 -9.39
CA ALA A 577 36.00 0.97 -9.72
C ALA A 577 36.12 0.66 -11.21
N VAL A 578 36.45 -0.59 -11.54
CA VAL A 578 36.45 -1.08 -12.93
C VAL A 578 35.02 -1.38 -13.41
N GLU A 579 34.28 -2.17 -12.62
CA GLU A 579 32.89 -2.57 -12.88
C GLU A 579 31.96 -1.79 -11.92
N MET A 580 31.07 -0.96 -12.48
CA MET A 580 30.02 -0.28 -11.71
C MET A 580 29.03 -1.32 -11.18
N ILE A 581 28.58 -2.20 -12.08
CA ILE A 581 27.65 -3.30 -11.82
C ILE A 581 28.26 -4.59 -12.38
N SER A 582 28.26 -5.62 -11.55
CA SER A 582 28.53 -7.01 -11.92
C SER A 582 27.25 -7.81 -11.69
N ASP A 583 26.47 -8.02 -12.75
CA ASP A 583 25.33 -8.94 -12.75
C ASP A 583 25.86 -10.34 -13.02
N VAL A 584 26.03 -11.08 -11.93
CA VAL A 584 26.62 -12.42 -11.97
C VAL A 584 25.62 -13.46 -12.47
N ALA A 585 24.32 -13.20 -12.34
CA ALA A 585 23.28 -14.10 -12.80
C ALA A 585 23.19 -14.12 -14.33
N ASN A 586 23.27 -12.93 -14.94
CA ASN A 586 23.15 -12.77 -16.39
C ASN A 586 24.50 -12.62 -17.11
N SER A 587 25.62 -12.70 -16.38
CA SER A 587 26.97 -12.47 -16.90
C SER A 587 27.16 -11.08 -17.56
N VAL A 588 26.42 -10.07 -17.08
CA VAL A 588 26.49 -8.68 -17.57
C VAL A 588 27.40 -7.85 -16.69
N LYS A 589 28.21 -7.00 -17.32
CA LYS A 589 29.14 -6.08 -16.64
C LYS A 589 28.99 -4.68 -17.19
N VAL A 590 28.73 -3.71 -16.32
CA VAL A 590 28.73 -2.29 -16.69
C VAL A 590 30.07 -1.68 -16.30
N LEU A 591 30.87 -1.31 -17.30
CA LEU A 591 32.23 -0.79 -17.07
C LEU A 591 32.20 0.70 -16.75
N ALA A 592 32.94 1.11 -15.71
CA ALA A 592 32.99 2.50 -15.29
C ALA A 592 33.63 3.40 -16.36
N LYS A 593 34.68 2.90 -17.02
CA LYS A 593 35.42 3.69 -18.02
C LYS A 593 34.57 4.11 -19.21
N GLU A 594 33.66 3.24 -19.66
CA GLU A 594 32.71 3.51 -20.76
C GLU A 594 31.63 4.51 -20.37
N ASN A 595 31.39 4.66 -19.07
CA ASN A 595 30.37 5.53 -18.48
C ASN A 595 30.98 6.73 -17.74
N THR A 596 32.18 7.16 -18.13
CA THR A 596 32.88 8.28 -17.48
C THR A 596 32.19 9.61 -17.81
N GLN A 597 31.71 10.31 -16.78
CA GLN A 597 31.01 11.59 -16.92
C GLN A 597 31.95 12.79 -16.70
N ALA A 598 32.95 12.61 -15.85
CA ALA A 598 33.89 13.66 -15.45
C ALA A 598 35.06 13.86 -16.42
N ILE A 599 35.56 15.09 -16.53
CA ILE A 599 36.73 15.43 -17.35
C ILE A 599 38.03 15.64 -16.57
N ALA A 600 37.98 15.57 -15.25
CA ALA A 600 39.11 15.77 -14.37
C ALA A 600 38.97 14.89 -13.13
N HIS A 601 40.06 14.75 -12.36
CA HIS A 601 40.05 14.04 -11.10
C HIS A 601 39.03 14.68 -10.13
N PRO A 602 38.18 13.89 -9.44
CA PRO A 602 38.04 12.43 -9.59
C PRO A 602 37.27 12.06 -10.85
N PHE A 603 37.75 11.07 -11.61
CA PHE A 603 37.01 10.56 -12.76
C PHE A 603 35.83 9.71 -12.27
N TRP A 604 34.69 10.34 -12.01
CA TRP A 604 33.46 9.63 -11.69
C TRP A 604 32.75 9.15 -12.96
N SER A 605 32.09 8.02 -12.81
CA SER A 605 31.26 7.39 -13.84
C SER A 605 29.81 7.37 -13.38
N ALA A 606 28.88 7.50 -14.32
CA ALA A 606 27.46 7.61 -14.01
C ALA A 606 26.60 6.77 -14.97
N LEU A 607 25.53 6.19 -14.45
CA LEU A 607 24.55 5.39 -15.19
C LEU A 607 23.14 5.89 -14.86
N GLY A 608 22.38 6.27 -15.88
CA GLY A 608 21.01 6.78 -15.72
C GLY A 608 20.04 5.73 -15.21
N ALA A 609 20.07 4.53 -15.79
CA ALA A 609 19.23 3.41 -15.36
C ALA A 609 19.89 2.06 -15.62
N PHE A 610 19.74 1.15 -14.66
CA PHE A 610 19.87 -0.28 -14.82
C PHE A 610 18.60 -0.93 -14.26
N ILE A 611 17.84 -1.58 -15.12
CA ILE A 611 16.57 -2.20 -14.77
C ILE A 611 16.71 -3.68 -15.06
N ASN A 612 16.68 -4.49 -14.01
CA ASN A 612 16.68 -5.93 -14.13
C ASN A 612 15.22 -6.39 -14.12
N HIS A 613 14.60 -6.39 -15.31
CA HIS A 613 13.43 -7.20 -15.56
C HIS A 613 13.92 -8.64 -15.75
N SER A 614 14.23 -9.33 -14.66
CA SER A 614 13.72 -10.67 -14.66
C SER A 614 12.19 -10.51 -14.60
N GLU A 615 11.58 -10.47 -15.79
CA GLU A 615 10.48 -11.41 -15.94
C GLU A 615 11.08 -12.72 -15.42
N THR A 616 10.43 -13.39 -14.48
CA THR A 616 10.64 -14.83 -14.37
C THR A 616 10.73 -15.31 -15.80
N GLU A 617 11.91 -15.75 -16.26
CA GLU A 617 11.97 -16.63 -17.39
C GLU A 617 11.08 -17.78 -16.92
N LEU A 618 9.82 -17.74 -17.36
CA LEU A 618 9.16 -18.96 -17.75
C LEU A 618 10.22 -19.68 -18.52
N LEU A 619 10.65 -20.83 -17.99
CA LEU A 619 11.46 -21.77 -18.72
C LEU A 619 10.73 -21.96 -20.06
N VAL A 620 11.16 -21.24 -21.11
CA VAL A 620 10.59 -21.39 -22.44
C VAL A 620 11.27 -22.63 -22.98
N CYS A 621 10.81 -23.76 -22.48
CA CYS A 621 10.98 -25.04 -23.14
C CYS A 621 10.46 -24.83 -24.56
N ALA A 622 11.29 -25.13 -25.55
CA ALA A 622 10.77 -25.27 -26.90
C ALA A 622 9.63 -26.31 -26.87
N ASP A 623 8.65 -26.21 -27.77
CA ASP A 623 7.49 -27.13 -27.81
C ASP A 623 7.91 -28.63 -27.90
N ASP A 624 9.18 -28.91 -28.17
CA ASP A 624 9.80 -30.22 -28.28
C ASP A 624 10.86 -30.56 -27.20
N ASP A 625 11.02 -29.74 -26.14
CA ASP A 625 11.97 -30.02 -25.05
C ASP A 625 11.38 -31.03 -24.04
N ASP A 626 11.94 -32.25 -24.04
CA ASP A 626 11.54 -33.38 -23.20
C ASP A 626 12.47 -33.60 -21.99
N SER A 627 13.29 -32.61 -21.63
CA SER A 627 14.13 -32.68 -20.43
C SER A 627 13.30 -32.73 -19.14
N ASP A 628 13.77 -33.48 -18.15
CA ASP A 628 13.08 -33.65 -16.85
C ASP A 628 12.84 -32.30 -16.11
N GLU A 629 13.59 -31.26 -16.45
CA GLU A 629 13.47 -29.89 -15.94
C GLU A 629 12.33 -29.09 -16.61
N CYS A 630 11.91 -29.49 -17.82
CA CYS A 630 10.84 -28.90 -18.63
C CYS A 630 9.49 -29.61 -18.49
N LEU A 631 9.47 -30.79 -17.86
CA LEU A 631 8.24 -31.56 -17.61
C LEU A 631 7.62 -31.17 -16.26
N VAL A 632 6.92 -30.04 -16.21
CA VAL A 632 6.12 -29.66 -15.03
C VAL A 632 4.78 -30.37 -15.10
N GLU A 633 4.57 -31.41 -14.26
CA GLU A 633 3.22 -31.94 -14.07
C GLU A 633 2.34 -30.85 -13.43
N PRO A 634 1.20 -30.48 -14.06
CA PRO A 634 0.33 -29.45 -13.51
C PRO A 634 -0.18 -29.88 -12.13
N ILE A 635 0.00 -29.00 -11.13
CA ILE A 635 -0.33 -29.25 -9.72
C ILE A 635 -1.81 -29.63 -9.53
N CYS A 636 -2.69 -29.16 -10.41
CA CYS A 636 -4.11 -29.50 -10.44
C CYS A 636 -4.42 -30.38 -11.66
N ASP A 637 -5.12 -31.50 -11.43
CA ASP A 637 -5.59 -32.38 -12.50
C ASP A 637 -6.69 -31.67 -13.30
N LYS A 638 -6.34 -31.24 -14.51
CA LYS A 638 -7.25 -30.54 -15.44
C LYS A 638 -8.32 -31.46 -16.04
N SER A 639 -8.27 -32.77 -15.80
CA SER A 639 -9.33 -33.70 -16.21
C SER A 639 -10.50 -33.78 -15.22
N LEU A 640 -10.34 -33.21 -14.02
CA LEU A 640 -11.41 -33.14 -13.02
C LEU A 640 -12.30 -31.92 -13.29
N GLU A 641 -13.55 -32.20 -13.67
CA GLU A 641 -14.59 -31.19 -13.84
C GLU A 641 -15.75 -31.45 -12.86
N PHE A 642 -16.26 -30.37 -12.26
CA PHE A 642 -17.38 -30.44 -11.32
C PHE A 642 -18.58 -29.69 -11.88
N SER A 643 -19.74 -30.34 -11.93
CA SER A 643 -20.96 -29.74 -12.49
C SER A 643 -21.70 -28.83 -11.50
N SER A 644 -21.32 -28.85 -10.22
CA SER A 644 -21.93 -28.05 -9.16
C SER A 644 -21.03 -27.92 -7.93
N LEU A 645 -21.35 -26.95 -7.06
CA LEU A 645 -20.74 -26.85 -5.73
C LEU A 645 -20.98 -28.10 -4.86
N ASP A 646 -22.09 -28.82 -5.07
CA ASP A 646 -22.38 -30.07 -4.36
C ASP A 646 -21.37 -31.16 -4.75
N THR A 647 -21.07 -31.30 -6.05
CA THR A 647 -20.08 -32.27 -6.54
C THR A 647 -18.65 -31.89 -6.14
N LEU A 648 -18.33 -30.59 -6.10
CA LEU A 648 -17.03 -30.10 -5.65
C LEU A 648 -16.83 -30.33 -4.15
N GLN A 649 -17.85 -30.03 -3.35
CA GLN A 649 -17.82 -30.25 -1.91
C GLN A 649 -17.69 -31.74 -1.55
N ALA A 650 -18.38 -32.62 -2.29
CA ALA A 650 -18.27 -34.07 -2.09
C ALA A 650 -16.87 -34.62 -2.43
N ALA A 651 -16.15 -33.96 -3.34
CA ALA A 651 -14.80 -34.31 -3.75
C ALA A 651 -13.70 -33.59 -2.94
N THR A 652 -14.07 -32.73 -1.98
CA THR A 652 -13.10 -32.04 -1.12
C THR A 652 -12.21 -33.07 -0.39
N GLY A 653 -10.90 -32.88 -0.47
CA GLY A 653 -9.90 -33.82 0.06
C GLY A 653 -9.47 -34.94 -0.89
N THR A 654 -10.02 -35.00 -2.12
CA THR A 654 -9.57 -35.93 -3.18
C THR A 654 -8.58 -35.32 -4.17
N PHE A 655 -8.36 -34.00 -4.08
CA PHE A 655 -7.40 -33.21 -4.86
C PHE A 655 -6.68 -32.21 -3.94
N PRO A 656 -5.52 -31.63 -4.33
CA PRO A 656 -4.80 -30.65 -3.52
C PRO A 656 -5.65 -29.41 -3.19
N GLU A 657 -5.61 -28.93 -1.96
CA GLU A 657 -6.48 -27.84 -1.50
C GLU A 657 -6.32 -26.54 -2.31
N LEU A 658 -5.12 -26.27 -2.82
CA LEU A 658 -4.84 -25.12 -3.70
C LEU A 658 -5.65 -25.13 -5.01
N CYS A 659 -6.19 -26.29 -5.42
CA CYS A 659 -7.01 -26.43 -6.63
C CYS A 659 -8.48 -26.10 -6.39
N THR A 660 -8.91 -25.95 -5.14
CA THR A 660 -10.32 -25.77 -4.76
C THR A 660 -10.93 -24.53 -5.41
N ASP A 661 -10.22 -23.40 -5.41
CA ASP A 661 -10.70 -22.15 -5.99
C ASP A 661 -10.84 -22.24 -7.52
N ALA A 662 -9.89 -22.88 -8.19
CA ALA A 662 -9.93 -23.10 -9.64
C ALA A 662 -11.11 -24.00 -10.03
N TYR A 663 -11.32 -25.12 -9.33
CA TYR A 663 -12.46 -26.00 -9.55
C TYR A 663 -13.80 -25.34 -9.18
N ALA A 664 -13.83 -24.41 -8.22
CA ALA A 664 -15.02 -23.63 -7.89
C ALA A 664 -15.45 -22.72 -9.04
N ILE A 665 -14.52 -22.09 -9.77
CA ILE A 665 -14.85 -21.30 -10.97
C ILE A 665 -15.49 -22.18 -12.06
N GLY A 666 -14.92 -23.37 -12.32
CA GLY A 666 -15.49 -24.33 -13.27
C GLY A 666 -16.90 -24.79 -12.87
N ALA A 667 -17.11 -25.08 -11.58
CA ALA A 667 -18.43 -25.43 -11.05
C ALA A 667 -19.45 -24.28 -11.21
N LEU A 668 -19.05 -23.03 -10.95
CA LEU A 668 -19.90 -21.85 -11.16
C LEU A 668 -20.27 -21.66 -12.65
N SER A 669 -19.33 -21.92 -13.56
CA SER A 669 -19.57 -21.91 -15.01
C SER A 669 -20.62 -22.94 -15.42
N SER A 670 -20.50 -24.18 -14.94
CA SER A 670 -21.46 -25.26 -15.20
C SER A 670 -22.86 -24.97 -14.61
N MET A 671 -22.90 -24.43 -13.40
CA MET A 671 -24.15 -24.01 -12.73
C MET A 671 -24.85 -22.87 -13.49
N LEU A 672 -24.10 -21.91 -14.01
CA LEU A 672 -24.66 -20.84 -14.86
C LEU A 672 -25.25 -21.40 -16.15
N GLY A 673 -24.55 -22.31 -16.83
CA GLY A 673 -25.06 -22.98 -18.03
C GLY A 673 -26.36 -23.74 -17.78
N THR A 674 -26.42 -24.51 -16.69
CA THR A 674 -27.63 -25.22 -16.25
C THR A 674 -28.78 -24.26 -15.95
N SER A 675 -28.49 -23.14 -15.28
CA SER A 675 -29.47 -22.11 -14.95
C SER A 675 -30.07 -21.47 -16.21
N ILE A 676 -29.24 -21.15 -17.20
CA ILE A 676 -29.71 -20.61 -18.49
C ILE A 676 -30.64 -21.59 -19.21
N ALA A 677 -30.32 -22.89 -19.19
CA ALA A 677 -31.19 -23.92 -19.78
C ALA A 677 -32.53 -24.05 -19.02
N ASN A 678 -32.49 -24.04 -17.69
CA ASN A 678 -33.69 -24.10 -16.85
C ASN A 678 -34.60 -22.88 -17.07
N PHE A 679 -34.04 -21.68 -17.23
CA PHE A 679 -34.83 -20.49 -17.52
C PHE A 679 -35.70 -20.66 -18.77
N THR A 680 -35.15 -21.24 -19.84
CA THR A 680 -35.91 -21.47 -21.08
C THR A 680 -37.13 -22.37 -20.82
N THR A 681 -36.96 -23.39 -19.98
CA THR A 681 -38.02 -24.33 -19.59
C THR A 681 -39.06 -23.70 -18.68
N VAL A 682 -38.62 -22.92 -17.69
CA VAL A 682 -39.51 -22.22 -16.75
C VAL A 682 -40.29 -21.10 -17.45
N ASN A 683 -39.65 -20.39 -18.38
CA ASN A 683 -40.26 -19.28 -19.11
C ASN A 683 -41.37 -19.74 -20.08
N ASP A 684 -41.32 -20.98 -20.57
CA ASP A 684 -42.39 -21.54 -21.42
C ASP A 684 -43.72 -21.56 -20.67
N GLY A 685 -44.78 -20.98 -21.21
CA GLY A 685 -46.10 -20.88 -20.56
C GLY A 685 -46.16 -20.03 -19.28
N TYR A 686 -45.07 -19.37 -18.85
CA TYR A 686 -45.04 -18.56 -17.63
C TYR A 686 -46.02 -17.37 -17.66
N ASP A 687 -46.04 -16.65 -18.78
CA ASP A 687 -46.88 -15.44 -18.91
C ASP A 687 -48.37 -15.77 -18.87
N ASP A 688 -48.76 -16.98 -19.29
CA ASP A 688 -50.15 -17.44 -19.29
C ASP A 688 -50.70 -17.65 -17.87
N VAL A 689 -49.82 -17.91 -16.90
CA VAL A 689 -50.19 -18.21 -15.52
C VAL A 689 -49.83 -17.10 -14.52
N TRP A 690 -48.89 -16.21 -14.88
CA TRP A 690 -48.48 -15.07 -14.06
C TRP A 690 -49.64 -14.15 -13.65
N GLY A 691 -50.60 -13.92 -14.56
CA GLY A 691 -51.79 -13.10 -14.26
C GLY A 691 -52.66 -13.68 -13.13
N TYR A 692 -52.73 -15.01 -13.00
CA TYR A 692 -53.44 -15.67 -11.91
C TYR A 692 -52.71 -15.48 -10.58
N TYR A 693 -51.38 -15.61 -10.58
CA TYR A 693 -50.55 -15.34 -9.41
C TYR A 693 -50.75 -13.90 -8.89
N VAL A 694 -50.64 -12.89 -9.76
CA VAL A 694 -50.83 -11.47 -9.40
C VAL A 694 -52.22 -11.24 -8.79
N LYS A 695 -53.25 -11.84 -9.39
CA LYS A 695 -54.63 -11.75 -8.89
C LYS A 695 -54.75 -12.29 -7.46
N TYR A 696 -54.07 -13.39 -7.11
CA TYR A 696 -54.12 -13.91 -5.74
C TYR A 696 -53.38 -13.04 -4.74
N VAL A 697 -52.19 -12.54 -5.10
CA VAL A 697 -51.42 -11.66 -4.22
C VAL A 697 -52.30 -10.48 -3.79
N LYS A 698 -53.05 -9.88 -4.74
CA LYS A 698 -54.04 -8.84 -4.45
C LYS A 698 -55.18 -9.31 -3.54
N GLN A 699 -55.72 -10.51 -3.77
CA GLN A 699 -56.78 -11.10 -2.94
C GLN A 699 -56.32 -11.47 -1.52
N MET A 700 -55.03 -11.71 -1.30
CA MET A 700 -54.47 -12.07 0.00
C MET A 700 -54.29 -10.85 0.91
N ILE A 701 -53.92 -9.69 0.36
CA ILE A 701 -53.62 -8.47 1.14
C ILE A 701 -54.73 -8.13 2.16
N PRO A 702 -56.03 -8.11 1.81
CA PRO A 702 -57.09 -7.85 2.79
C PRO A 702 -57.08 -8.85 3.96
N SER A 703 -56.84 -10.14 3.69
CA SER A 703 -56.84 -11.19 4.71
C SER A 703 -55.61 -11.11 5.62
N ALA A 704 -54.45 -10.78 5.04
CA ALA A 704 -53.21 -10.58 5.78
C ALA A 704 -53.28 -9.33 6.67
N LEU A 705 -53.81 -8.21 6.16
CA LEU A 705 -54.07 -7.01 6.96
C LEU A 705 -55.06 -7.28 8.08
N TYR A 706 -56.11 -8.06 7.81
CA TYR A 706 -57.08 -8.47 8.83
C TYR A 706 -56.42 -9.29 9.96
N GLU A 707 -55.58 -10.27 9.65
CA GLU A 707 -54.86 -11.04 10.67
C GLU A 707 -53.80 -10.19 11.39
N PHE A 708 -53.12 -9.27 10.69
CA PHE A 708 -52.14 -8.36 11.26
C PHE A 708 -52.76 -7.37 12.25
N MET A 709 -53.97 -6.88 11.95
CA MET A 709 -54.71 -5.91 12.76
C MET A 709 -55.85 -6.54 13.58
N LYS A 710 -55.85 -7.87 13.72
CA LYS A 710 -56.94 -8.62 14.35
C LYS A 710 -57.17 -8.16 15.78
N GLY A 711 -58.44 -8.06 16.19
CA GLY A 711 -58.79 -7.78 17.57
C GLY A 711 -58.31 -8.87 18.54
N PRO A 712 -58.36 -8.60 19.85
CA PRO A 712 -57.94 -9.56 20.86
C PRO A 712 -58.91 -10.74 20.88
N SER A 713 -58.40 -11.93 21.19
CA SER A 713 -59.19 -13.14 21.37
C SER A 713 -58.79 -13.85 22.67
N ALA A 714 -59.59 -14.80 23.15
CA ALA A 714 -59.28 -15.56 24.36
C ALA A 714 -57.90 -16.25 24.31
N ASN A 715 -57.40 -16.57 23.12
CA ASN A 715 -56.10 -17.21 22.90
C ASN A 715 -54.99 -16.24 22.50
N ASN A 716 -55.32 -14.98 22.19
CA ASN A 716 -54.35 -13.93 21.89
C ASN A 716 -54.90 -12.58 22.40
N PRO A 717 -54.71 -12.27 23.70
CA PRO A 717 -55.26 -11.07 24.34
C PRO A 717 -54.68 -9.76 23.78
N SER A 718 -53.54 -9.81 23.10
CA SER A 718 -52.88 -8.64 22.48
C SER A 718 -53.37 -8.36 21.05
N GLY A 719 -54.19 -9.25 20.47
CA GLY A 719 -54.60 -9.16 19.07
C GLY A 719 -53.45 -9.38 18.09
N GLY A 720 -53.69 -9.02 16.83
CA GLY A 720 -52.68 -9.08 15.77
C GLY A 720 -51.50 -8.13 16.05
N PRO A 721 -50.28 -8.46 15.58
CA PRO A 721 -49.06 -7.74 15.93
C PRO A 721 -49.02 -6.28 15.45
N GLY A 722 -49.83 -5.92 14.45
CA GLY A 722 -49.93 -4.55 13.93
C GLY A 722 -50.59 -3.56 14.89
N ASN A 723 -51.43 -4.03 15.80
CA ASN A 723 -52.17 -3.16 16.72
C ASN A 723 -51.26 -2.33 17.64
N LYS A 724 -50.07 -2.84 17.98
CA LYS A 724 -49.11 -2.15 18.86
C LYS A 724 -48.62 -0.82 18.27
N PHE A 725 -48.79 -0.60 16.97
CA PHE A 725 -48.36 0.63 16.28
C PHE A 725 -49.45 1.72 16.21
N PHE A 726 -50.66 1.44 16.73
CA PHE A 726 -51.79 2.35 16.69
C PHE A 726 -52.34 2.69 18.08
N THR A 727 -52.82 3.91 18.26
CA THR A 727 -53.73 4.28 19.34
C THR A 727 -55.16 4.40 18.81
N CYS A 728 -56.14 4.03 19.62
CA CYS A 728 -57.55 3.91 19.27
C CYS A 728 -58.40 4.86 20.13
N VAL A 729 -59.39 5.51 19.52
CA VAL A 729 -60.43 6.32 20.21
C VAL A 729 -61.80 5.92 19.68
N GLN A 730 -62.75 5.61 20.57
CA GLN A 730 -64.12 5.25 20.21
C GLN A 730 -65.06 6.45 20.37
N HIS A 731 -65.89 6.69 19.37
CA HIS A 731 -67.00 7.65 19.39
C HIS A 731 -68.33 6.90 19.40
N GLN A 732 -69.19 7.22 20.35
CA GLN A 732 -70.49 6.55 20.54
C GLN A 732 -71.54 7.54 21.06
N HIS A 733 -72.69 7.70 20.38
CA HIS A 733 -73.81 8.57 20.81
C HIS A 733 -73.41 10.00 21.27
N GLY A 734 -72.31 10.55 20.74
CA GLY A 734 -71.76 11.85 21.15
C GLY A 734 -70.76 11.82 22.32
N GLU A 735 -70.51 10.66 22.91
CA GLU A 735 -69.43 10.42 23.88
C GLU A 735 -68.16 9.93 23.19
N VAL A 736 -67.00 10.32 23.71
CA VAL A 736 -65.67 9.99 23.17
C VAL A 736 -64.88 9.28 24.27
N SER A 737 -64.36 8.08 23.99
CA SER A 737 -63.54 7.32 24.94
C SER A 737 -62.17 7.98 25.16
N ALA A 738 -61.48 7.59 26.23
CA ALA A 738 -60.06 7.90 26.35
C ALA A 738 -59.28 7.25 25.19
N SER A 739 -58.17 7.86 24.78
CA SER A 739 -57.23 7.26 23.84
C SER A 739 -56.49 6.12 24.52
N VAL A 740 -56.52 4.94 23.89
CA VAL A 740 -55.88 3.72 24.39
C VAL A 740 -55.00 3.10 23.31
N GLN A 741 -54.04 2.28 23.71
CA GLN A 741 -53.29 1.43 22.78
C GLN A 741 -54.27 0.48 22.07
N CYS A 742 -54.21 0.37 20.74
CA CYS A 742 -54.99 -0.64 20.04
C CYS A 742 -54.43 -2.05 20.36
N PRO A 743 -55.26 -3.10 20.34
CA PRO A 743 -56.70 -3.05 20.08
C PRO A 743 -57.47 -2.65 21.35
N MET A 744 -58.65 -2.03 21.19
CA MET A 744 -59.52 -1.71 22.32
C MET A 744 -60.06 -2.99 22.99
N ASP A 745 -60.35 -2.92 24.30
CA ASP A 745 -60.97 -4.02 25.04
C ASP A 745 -62.31 -4.40 24.41
N SER A 746 -62.51 -5.71 24.16
CA SER A 746 -63.76 -6.31 23.69
C SER A 746 -65.01 -5.87 24.46
N GLY A 747 -64.89 -5.53 25.76
CA GLY A 747 -65.99 -5.01 26.57
C GLY A 747 -66.52 -3.65 26.11
N LEU A 748 -65.65 -2.78 25.58
CA LEU A 748 -65.99 -1.47 25.01
C LEU A 748 -66.62 -1.60 23.60
N LEU A 749 -66.40 -2.73 22.93
CA LEU A 749 -66.89 -3.02 21.57
C LEU A 749 -68.16 -3.92 21.57
N SER A 750 -68.82 -4.08 22.73
CA SER A 750 -69.96 -5.00 22.94
C SER A 750 -71.32 -4.47 22.45
N ILE A 751 -71.34 -3.34 21.77
CA ILE A 751 -72.52 -2.56 21.37
C ILE A 751 -72.64 -2.47 19.85
N ALA A 752 -73.87 -2.32 19.37
CA ALA A 752 -74.16 -2.40 17.94
C ALA A 752 -73.71 -1.16 17.13
N GLU A 753 -73.58 0.04 17.73
CA GLU A 753 -73.26 1.27 17.00
C GLU A 753 -72.05 2.00 17.61
N TYR A 754 -70.93 2.10 16.88
CA TYR A 754 -69.73 2.85 17.29
C TYR A 754 -68.82 3.19 16.10
N THR A 755 -67.99 4.24 16.25
CA THR A 755 -66.87 4.54 15.33
C THR A 755 -65.54 4.49 16.07
N VAL A 756 -64.53 3.76 15.57
CA VAL A 756 -63.16 3.75 16.12
C VAL A 756 -62.22 4.49 15.17
N TYR A 757 -61.50 5.49 15.70
CA TYR A 757 -60.44 6.21 15.00
C TYR A 757 -59.08 5.61 15.37
N TYR A 758 -58.27 5.31 14.36
CA TYR A 758 -56.94 4.74 14.49
C TYR A 758 -55.87 5.81 14.25
N THR A 759 -54.88 5.92 15.12
CA THR A 759 -53.74 6.85 14.94
C THR A 759 -52.43 6.09 15.00
N ILE A 760 -51.72 6.03 13.88
CA ILE A 760 -50.40 5.39 13.80
C ILE A 760 -49.34 6.28 14.47
N HIS A 761 -48.52 5.71 15.36
CA HIS A 761 -47.45 6.45 16.05
C HIS A 761 -46.04 5.95 15.71
N ASN A 762 -45.91 4.80 15.04
CA ASN A 762 -44.65 4.31 14.51
C ASN A 762 -44.88 3.62 13.16
N SER A 763 -44.95 4.43 12.10
CA SER A 763 -45.17 3.96 10.73
C SER A 763 -44.01 3.10 10.22
N THR A 764 -42.76 3.49 10.48
CA THR A 764 -41.57 2.74 10.04
C THR A 764 -41.57 1.32 10.61
N GLY A 765 -41.84 1.16 11.90
CA GLY A 765 -41.94 -0.15 12.54
C GLY A 765 -43.12 -0.97 12.04
N PHE A 766 -44.28 -0.33 11.84
CA PHE A 766 -45.48 -1.00 11.31
C PHE A 766 -45.22 -1.63 9.94
N TYR A 767 -44.66 -0.86 9.01
CA TYR A 767 -44.41 -1.36 7.65
C TYR A 767 -43.26 -2.36 7.61
N ALA A 768 -42.19 -2.16 8.40
CA ALA A 768 -41.10 -3.12 8.48
C ALA A 768 -41.56 -4.51 8.96
N GLU A 769 -42.37 -4.56 10.02
CA GLU A 769 -42.88 -5.83 10.57
C GLU A 769 -43.98 -6.45 9.68
N LEU A 770 -44.79 -5.62 9.00
CA LEU A 770 -45.75 -6.10 8.01
C LEU A 770 -45.07 -6.75 6.80
N GLN A 771 -44.00 -6.13 6.31
CA GLN A 771 -43.17 -6.69 5.23
C GLN A 771 -42.44 -7.95 5.70
N GLU A 772 -41.87 -7.96 6.90
CA GLU A 772 -41.16 -9.12 7.45
C GLU A 772 -42.05 -10.34 7.70
N LEU A 773 -43.30 -10.14 8.12
CA LEU A 773 -44.20 -11.25 8.47
C LEU A 773 -45.08 -11.70 7.31
N TYR A 774 -45.51 -10.77 6.44
CA TYR A 774 -46.50 -11.05 5.40
C TYR A 774 -46.03 -10.70 3.98
N GLY A 775 -44.83 -10.12 3.82
CA GLY A 775 -44.31 -9.72 2.51
C GLY A 775 -45.07 -8.55 1.87
N ILE A 776 -45.90 -7.84 2.63
CA ILE A 776 -46.73 -6.74 2.12
C ILE A 776 -45.94 -5.44 2.16
N LEU A 777 -45.84 -4.78 1.02
CA LEU A 777 -45.05 -3.56 0.86
C LEU A 777 -45.81 -2.34 1.38
N PRO A 778 -45.08 -1.31 1.88
CA PRO A 778 -45.70 -0.09 2.39
C PRO A 778 -46.70 0.54 1.42
N GLU A 779 -46.39 0.55 0.12
CA GLU A 779 -47.20 1.14 -0.95
C GLU A 779 -48.47 0.35 -1.29
N TRP A 780 -48.57 -0.92 -0.85
CA TRP A 780 -49.76 -1.75 -1.04
C TRP A 780 -50.83 -1.50 0.03
N VAL A 781 -50.56 -0.63 0.99
CA VAL A 781 -51.44 -0.33 2.13
C VAL A 781 -51.69 1.17 2.21
N VAL A 782 -52.94 1.56 2.44
CA VAL A 782 -53.32 2.94 2.74
C VAL A 782 -54.10 2.98 4.05
N LEU A 783 -54.02 4.09 4.79
CA LEU A 783 -54.95 4.33 5.90
C LEU A 783 -56.24 4.89 5.32
N GLY A 784 -57.36 4.20 5.57
CA GLY A 784 -58.67 4.55 5.04
C GLY A 784 -59.79 4.11 5.96
N ASP A 785 -61.01 4.19 5.45
CA ASP A 785 -62.21 3.98 6.24
C ASP A 785 -62.87 2.63 5.91
N GLU A 786 -63.32 1.91 6.93
CA GLU A 786 -64.02 0.63 6.81
C GLU A 786 -65.35 0.71 7.57
N ASP A 787 -66.47 0.62 6.86
CA ASP A 787 -67.81 0.62 7.43
C ASP A 787 -68.43 -0.79 7.36
N PHE A 788 -68.94 -1.28 8.49
CA PHE A 788 -69.64 -2.55 8.61
C PHE A 788 -71.10 -2.32 8.98
N ASP A 789 -71.97 -2.37 7.96
CA ASP A 789 -73.42 -2.25 8.05
C ASP A 789 -74.07 -3.46 7.35
N PRO A 790 -74.32 -4.58 8.06
CA PRO A 790 -74.92 -5.76 7.45
C PRO A 790 -76.40 -5.50 7.11
N PRO A 791 -76.88 -5.84 5.90
CA PRO A 791 -78.27 -5.59 5.51
C PRO A 791 -79.25 -6.38 6.38
N CYS A 792 -80.25 -5.70 6.93
CA CYS A 792 -81.28 -6.30 7.78
C CYS A 792 -82.24 -7.20 6.95
N VAL A 793 -82.14 -8.53 7.10
CA VAL A 793 -83.01 -9.49 6.40
C VAL A 793 -84.05 -10.08 7.37
N THR A 794 -85.26 -9.51 7.35
CA THR A 794 -86.54 -10.06 7.87
C THR A 794 -86.50 -10.82 9.22
N ALA A 795 -86.47 -10.08 10.34
CA ALA A 795 -86.94 -10.57 11.64
C ALA A 795 -87.52 -9.41 12.49
N PRO A 796 -88.46 -9.64 13.43
CA PRO A 796 -89.26 -8.56 14.07
C PRO A 796 -88.50 -7.68 15.08
N GLN A 797 -87.21 -7.93 15.31
CA GLN A 797 -86.33 -7.15 16.19
C GLN A 797 -84.93 -7.09 15.56
N CYS A 798 -84.74 -6.19 14.59
CA CYS A 798 -83.45 -5.98 13.96
C CYS A 798 -82.64 -4.97 14.76
N ILE A 799 -81.49 -5.37 15.29
CA ILE A 799 -80.51 -4.47 15.87
C ILE A 799 -79.67 -3.96 14.70
N THR A 800 -79.72 -2.67 14.40
CA THR A 800 -78.80 -2.02 13.46
C THR A 800 -77.40 -2.07 14.06
N ILE A 801 -76.51 -2.82 13.40
CA ILE A 801 -75.08 -2.84 13.72
C ILE A 801 -74.43 -1.83 12.78
N ASP A 802 -74.00 -0.69 13.31
CA ASP A 802 -73.28 0.36 12.57
C ASP A 802 -71.90 0.52 13.20
N GLN A 803 -70.94 -0.28 12.72
CA GLN A 803 -69.57 -0.28 13.21
C GLN A 803 -68.67 0.34 12.16
N ARG A 804 -67.97 1.41 12.51
CA ARG A 804 -67.11 2.15 11.59
C ARG A 804 -65.69 2.19 12.10
N LYS A 805 -64.71 2.02 11.21
CA LYS A 805 -63.29 2.26 11.48
C LYS A 805 -62.81 3.38 10.58
N ARG A 806 -62.04 4.31 11.14
CA ARG A 806 -61.47 5.45 10.42
C ARG A 806 -59.95 5.43 10.55
N ASP A 807 -59.26 5.78 9.48
CA ASP A 807 -57.80 5.73 9.37
C ASP A 807 -57.20 4.33 9.64
N PHE A 808 -57.96 3.28 9.32
CA PHE A 808 -57.59 1.87 9.45
C PHE A 808 -56.76 1.43 8.23
N PRO A 809 -55.70 0.60 8.41
CA PRO A 809 -54.94 0.10 7.27
C PRO A 809 -55.78 -0.84 6.40
N ILE A 810 -56.00 -0.43 5.15
CA ILE A 810 -56.73 -1.17 4.12
C ILE A 810 -55.84 -1.35 2.88
N PRO A 811 -56.14 -2.32 2.00
CA PRO A 811 -55.42 -2.46 0.74
C PRO A 811 -55.47 -1.17 -0.08
N ALA A 812 -54.34 -0.80 -0.69
CA ALA A 812 -54.32 0.24 -1.70
C ALA A 812 -55.20 -0.15 -2.91
N PRO A 813 -55.66 0.80 -3.73
CA PRO A 813 -56.33 0.49 -5.00
C PRO A 813 -55.52 -0.50 -5.83
N ASP A 814 -56.19 -1.41 -6.54
CA ASP A 814 -55.53 -2.47 -7.32
C ASP A 814 -54.49 -1.94 -8.31
N GLU A 815 -54.67 -0.73 -8.82
CA GLU A 815 -53.71 -0.07 -9.73
C GLU A 815 -52.40 0.34 -9.05
N LYS A 816 -52.39 0.46 -7.72
CA LYS A 816 -51.22 0.79 -6.92
C LYS A 816 -50.46 -0.45 -6.42
N ILE A 817 -51.09 -1.62 -6.45
CA ILE A 817 -50.49 -2.89 -6.04
C ILE A 817 -49.77 -3.50 -7.26
N ILE A 818 -48.49 -3.16 -7.41
CA ILE A 818 -47.61 -3.69 -8.46
C ILE A 818 -46.78 -4.83 -7.87
N VAL A 819 -47.00 -6.05 -8.38
CA VAL A 819 -46.27 -7.26 -7.96
C VAL A 819 -45.06 -7.46 -8.90
N PRO A 820 -43.81 -7.46 -8.39
CA PRO A 820 -42.64 -7.60 -9.25
C PRO A 820 -42.57 -8.94 -9.96
N ASN A 821 -42.18 -8.92 -11.23
CA ASN A 821 -42.07 -10.10 -12.07
C ASN A 821 -40.61 -10.57 -12.15
N PRO A 822 -40.23 -11.72 -11.55
CA PRO A 822 -38.85 -12.23 -11.60
C PRO A 822 -38.32 -12.48 -13.01
N LYS A 823 -39.21 -12.70 -13.99
CA LYS A 823 -38.84 -12.79 -15.41
C LYS A 823 -38.17 -11.52 -15.95
N GLU A 824 -38.49 -10.36 -15.40
CA GLU A 824 -37.89 -9.09 -15.81
C GLU A 824 -36.41 -9.02 -15.44
N VAL A 825 -36.02 -9.57 -14.29
CA VAL A 825 -34.61 -9.66 -13.86
C VAL A 825 -33.82 -10.56 -14.81
N MET A 826 -34.40 -11.69 -15.19
CA MET A 826 -33.81 -12.60 -16.18
C MET A 826 -33.71 -11.96 -17.57
N THR A 827 -34.72 -11.20 -17.97
CA THR A 827 -34.73 -10.44 -19.23
C THR A 827 -33.66 -9.34 -19.22
N ALA A 828 -33.45 -8.66 -18.09
CA ALA A 828 -32.42 -7.64 -17.92
C ALA A 828 -31.01 -8.24 -17.86
N ALA A 829 -30.85 -9.45 -17.31
CA ALA A 829 -29.58 -10.18 -17.28
C ALA A 829 -29.21 -10.76 -18.66
N GLN A 830 -30.19 -11.11 -19.49
CA GLN A 830 -30.01 -11.79 -20.78
C GLN A 830 -28.92 -11.19 -21.70
N PRO A 831 -28.86 -9.86 -21.97
CA PRO A 831 -27.80 -9.29 -22.81
C PRO A 831 -26.39 -9.33 -22.17
N ARG A 832 -26.29 -9.56 -20.85
CA ARG A 832 -25.03 -9.57 -20.08
C ARG A 832 -24.59 -10.98 -19.66
N MET A 833 -25.43 -11.99 -19.82
CA MET A 833 -25.11 -13.39 -19.49
C MET A 833 -23.89 -13.89 -20.28
N ALA A 834 -23.75 -13.50 -21.56
CA ALA A 834 -22.58 -13.83 -22.36
C ALA A 834 -21.28 -13.25 -21.75
N ASN A 835 -21.34 -12.06 -21.16
CA ASN A 835 -20.18 -11.44 -20.51
C ASN A 835 -19.83 -12.14 -19.19
N LEU A 836 -20.84 -12.59 -18.43
CA LEU A 836 -20.61 -13.39 -17.22
C LEU A 836 -20.01 -14.76 -17.56
N THR A 837 -20.53 -15.43 -18.59
CA THR A 837 -19.95 -16.67 -19.13
C THR A 837 -18.52 -16.45 -19.58
N ASN A 838 -18.24 -15.39 -20.35
CA ASN A 838 -16.89 -15.05 -20.77
C ASN A 838 -15.98 -14.72 -19.58
N ALA A 839 -16.49 -14.08 -18.52
CA ALA A 839 -15.72 -13.76 -17.32
C ALA A 839 -15.35 -15.02 -16.53
N LEU A 840 -16.29 -15.97 -16.39
CA LEU A 840 -16.02 -17.26 -15.74
C LEU A 840 -15.01 -18.09 -16.54
N TYR A 841 -15.17 -18.20 -17.87
CA TYR A 841 -14.19 -18.88 -18.71
C TYR A 841 -12.83 -18.17 -18.75
N SER A 842 -12.81 -16.83 -18.75
CA SER A 842 -11.54 -16.10 -18.69
C SER A 842 -10.84 -16.35 -17.36
N ALA A 843 -11.56 -16.28 -16.23
CA ALA A 843 -11.01 -16.58 -14.91
C ALA A 843 -10.50 -18.03 -14.82
N GLU A 844 -11.22 -18.98 -15.41
CA GLU A 844 -10.81 -20.37 -15.50
C GLU A 844 -9.54 -20.54 -16.34
N ILE A 845 -9.43 -19.87 -17.49
CA ILE A 845 -8.23 -19.85 -18.32
C ILE A 845 -7.08 -19.21 -17.55
N ASP A 846 -7.31 -18.08 -16.89
CA ASP A 846 -6.27 -17.32 -16.20
C ASP A 846 -5.70 -18.10 -15.00
N LEU A 847 -6.57 -18.79 -14.24
CA LEU A 847 -6.14 -19.68 -13.17
C LEU A 847 -5.43 -20.94 -13.70
N ASN A 848 -5.88 -21.49 -14.84
CA ASN A 848 -5.28 -22.67 -15.45
C ASN A 848 -3.93 -22.40 -16.13
N LEU A 849 -3.70 -21.17 -16.57
CA LEU A 849 -2.44 -20.69 -17.17
C LEU A 849 -1.52 -20.03 -16.14
N GLY A 850 -1.98 -19.85 -14.90
CA GLY A 850 -1.23 -19.13 -13.87
C GLY A 850 -1.06 -17.62 -14.17
N SER A 851 -1.87 -17.06 -15.09
CA SER A 851 -1.81 -15.64 -15.47
C SER A 851 -2.59 -14.72 -14.54
N TRP A 852 -3.30 -15.26 -13.55
CA TRP A 852 -3.92 -14.49 -12.46
C TRP A 852 -2.97 -14.36 -11.28
N LEU A 853 -2.47 -13.15 -11.00
CA LEU A 853 -1.50 -12.89 -9.92
C LEU A 853 -2.17 -12.43 -8.60
N GLY A 854 -3.51 -12.27 -8.61
CA GLY A 854 -4.31 -11.95 -7.42
C GLY A 854 -4.80 -13.19 -6.66
N PRO A 855 -5.46 -13.05 -5.50
CA PRO A 855 -6.03 -14.19 -4.79
C PRO A 855 -7.13 -14.86 -5.62
N ALA A 856 -7.00 -16.16 -5.92
CA ALA A 856 -8.01 -16.92 -6.67
C ALA A 856 -9.39 -16.90 -5.99
N VAL A 857 -9.40 -16.93 -4.67
CA VAL A 857 -10.60 -16.76 -3.84
C VAL A 857 -11.36 -15.47 -4.19
N ASP A 858 -10.69 -14.35 -4.49
CA ASP A 858 -11.38 -13.08 -4.81
C ASP A 858 -12.20 -13.19 -6.11
N LEU A 859 -11.74 -13.96 -7.10
CA LEU A 859 -12.51 -14.25 -8.32
C LEU A 859 -13.76 -15.07 -8.00
N VAL A 860 -13.59 -16.13 -7.21
CA VAL A 860 -14.68 -17.03 -6.80
C VAL A 860 -15.74 -16.26 -6.02
N GLU A 861 -15.31 -15.39 -5.11
CA GLU A 861 -16.17 -14.56 -4.28
C GLU A 861 -16.99 -13.54 -5.06
N VAL A 862 -16.39 -12.91 -6.08
CA VAL A 862 -17.06 -11.86 -6.88
C VAL A 862 -17.94 -12.45 -7.97
N LEU A 863 -17.47 -13.45 -8.71
CA LEU A 863 -18.18 -14.02 -9.86
C LEU A 863 -19.34 -14.94 -9.44
N SER A 864 -19.33 -15.48 -8.22
CA SER A 864 -20.45 -16.27 -7.70
C SER A 864 -21.72 -15.44 -7.43
N MET A 865 -21.58 -14.18 -7.02
CA MET A 865 -22.71 -13.29 -6.70
C MET A 865 -23.74 -13.20 -7.85
N PRO A 866 -23.37 -12.82 -9.10
CA PRO A 866 -24.33 -12.78 -10.20
C PRO A 866 -24.87 -14.17 -10.59
N VAL A 867 -24.08 -15.25 -10.45
CA VAL A 867 -24.53 -16.63 -10.73
C VAL A 867 -25.65 -17.03 -9.77
N PHE A 868 -25.46 -16.80 -8.47
CA PHE A 868 -26.45 -17.16 -7.45
C PHE A 868 -27.73 -16.32 -7.55
N MET A 869 -27.63 -15.05 -7.96
CA MET A 869 -28.80 -14.20 -8.19
C MET A 869 -29.64 -14.69 -9.38
N ILE A 870 -29.00 -15.15 -10.45
CA ILE A 870 -29.68 -15.78 -11.59
C ILE A 870 -30.41 -17.05 -11.14
N MET A 871 -29.77 -17.89 -10.33
CA MET A 871 -30.40 -19.09 -9.77
C MET A 871 -31.62 -18.75 -8.91
N GLN A 872 -31.53 -17.74 -8.05
CA GLN A 872 -32.64 -17.26 -7.22
C GLN A 872 -33.83 -16.77 -8.06
N ALA A 873 -33.57 -16.07 -9.17
CA ALA A 873 -34.61 -15.56 -10.05
C ALA A 873 -35.36 -16.69 -10.77
N ILE A 874 -34.65 -17.71 -11.27
CA ILE A 874 -35.27 -18.87 -11.95
C ILE A 874 -36.12 -19.68 -10.98
N ASP A 875 -35.63 -19.91 -9.76
CA ASP A 875 -36.38 -20.60 -8.72
C ASP A 875 -37.68 -19.84 -8.38
N SER A 876 -37.59 -18.52 -8.26
CA SER A 876 -38.76 -17.66 -8.02
C SER A 876 -39.77 -17.71 -9.18
N MET A 877 -39.29 -17.77 -10.43
CA MET A 877 -40.16 -17.96 -11.59
C MET A 877 -40.85 -19.33 -11.58
N LEU A 878 -40.14 -20.40 -11.23
CA LEU A 878 -40.71 -21.75 -11.19
C LEU A 878 -41.82 -21.82 -10.14
N GLN A 879 -41.57 -21.33 -8.92
CA GLN A 879 -42.59 -21.32 -7.87
C GLN A 879 -43.82 -20.49 -8.25
N ALA A 880 -43.62 -19.32 -8.88
CA ALA A 880 -44.73 -18.49 -9.36
C ALA A 880 -45.52 -19.18 -10.49
N LYS A 881 -44.85 -19.93 -11.36
CA LYS A 881 -45.48 -20.72 -12.42
C LYS A 881 -46.33 -21.84 -11.84
N ASP A 882 -45.78 -22.64 -10.94
CA ASP A 882 -46.46 -23.78 -10.31
C ASP A 882 -47.73 -23.32 -9.60
N ILE A 883 -47.67 -22.21 -8.84
CA ILE A 883 -48.89 -21.63 -8.23
C ILE A 883 -49.85 -21.13 -9.29
N GLY A 884 -49.38 -20.39 -10.30
CA GLY A 884 -50.25 -19.91 -11.35
C GLY A 884 -50.99 -21.05 -12.08
N GLU A 885 -50.32 -22.19 -12.27
CA GLU A 885 -50.90 -23.42 -12.84
C GLU A 885 -51.90 -24.07 -11.88
N GLU A 886 -51.54 -24.29 -10.61
CA GLU A 886 -52.46 -24.83 -9.59
C GLU A 886 -53.70 -23.94 -9.40
N MET A 887 -53.50 -22.62 -9.47
CA MET A 887 -54.55 -21.62 -9.35
C MET A 887 -55.49 -21.56 -10.55
N ARG A 888 -54.99 -21.87 -11.75
CA ARG A 888 -55.81 -21.91 -12.97
C ARG A 888 -56.92 -22.96 -12.88
N GLU A 889 -56.76 -23.99 -12.04
CA GLU A 889 -57.65 -25.16 -11.99
C GLU A 889 -58.77 -25.10 -10.91
N GLU A 890 -58.81 -24.12 -9.97
CA GLU A 890 -59.78 -23.92 -8.82
C GLU A 890 -59.95 -25.12 -7.83
N GLU A 891 -60.11 -25.05 -6.50
CA GLU A 891 -60.72 -24.11 -5.55
C GLU A 891 -60.07 -24.28 -4.13
N ARG A 892 -59.80 -23.17 -3.43
CA ARG A 892 -59.71 -22.96 -1.95
C ARG A 892 -59.37 -24.13 -0.99
N ARG A 893 -58.14 -24.11 -0.47
CA ARG A 893 -57.76 -23.78 0.94
C ARG A 893 -56.32 -24.25 1.22
N ASN A 894 -55.51 -23.36 1.79
CA ASN A 894 -54.08 -23.52 2.21
C ASN A 894 -52.99 -22.92 1.30
N PHE A 895 -53.30 -21.91 0.48
CA PHE A 895 -52.28 -21.18 -0.30
C PHE A 895 -51.63 -19.99 0.42
N ILE A 896 -52.17 -19.50 1.54
CA ILE A 896 -51.63 -18.30 2.21
C ILE A 896 -50.15 -18.49 2.58
N LEU A 897 -49.77 -19.64 3.13
CA LEU A 897 -48.38 -19.91 3.47
C LEU A 897 -47.48 -20.06 2.23
N MET A 898 -47.96 -20.73 1.17
CA MET A 898 -47.21 -20.87 -0.09
C MET A 898 -46.98 -19.52 -0.77
N ILE A 899 -47.96 -18.63 -0.73
CA ILE A 899 -47.86 -17.32 -1.37
C ILE A 899 -47.01 -16.36 -0.54
N ILE A 900 -47.07 -16.43 0.78
CA ILE A 900 -46.13 -15.72 1.65
C ILE A 900 -44.68 -16.16 1.34
N SER A 901 -44.42 -17.47 1.21
CA SER A 901 -43.09 -17.98 0.84
C SER A 901 -42.59 -17.45 -0.50
N ILE A 902 -43.46 -17.29 -1.50
CA ILE A 902 -43.07 -16.76 -2.83
C ILE A 902 -42.95 -15.24 -2.82
N ILE A 903 -43.79 -14.51 -2.09
CA ILE A 903 -43.57 -13.07 -1.92
C ILE A 903 -42.20 -12.83 -1.28
N PHE A 904 -41.79 -13.67 -0.32
CA PHE A 904 -40.42 -13.64 0.21
C PHE A 904 -39.35 -14.05 -0.81
N SER A 905 -39.65 -14.96 -1.75
CA SER A 905 -38.70 -15.32 -2.82
C SER A 905 -38.55 -14.22 -3.87
N ILE A 906 -39.58 -13.37 -4.05
CA ILE A 906 -39.59 -12.22 -4.96
C ILE A 906 -39.08 -10.94 -4.28
N LEU A 907 -39.10 -10.86 -2.94
CA LEU A 907 -38.65 -9.73 -2.15
C LEU A 907 -37.24 -9.18 -2.52
N PRO A 908 -36.24 -10.03 -2.84
CA PRO A 908 -34.93 -9.55 -3.31
C PRO A 908 -34.99 -8.63 -4.54
N PHE A 909 -36.07 -8.68 -5.31
CA PHE A 909 -36.28 -7.89 -6.53
C PHE A 909 -37.14 -6.63 -6.31
N VAL A 910 -37.79 -6.50 -5.15
CA VAL A 910 -38.73 -5.43 -4.83
C VAL A 910 -38.02 -4.09 -4.57
N GLY A 911 -36.74 -4.10 -4.20
CA GLY A 911 -36.00 -2.89 -3.81
C GLY A 911 -35.64 -1.94 -4.94
N GLU A 912 -35.53 -2.40 -6.19
CA GLU A 912 -34.94 -1.57 -7.26
C GLU A 912 -35.45 -1.83 -8.69
N ALA A 913 -36.29 -2.85 -8.96
CA ALA A 913 -36.55 -3.28 -10.35
C ALA A 913 -37.72 -2.64 -11.12
N LEU A 914 -38.59 -1.81 -10.53
CA LEU A 914 -39.86 -1.43 -11.19
C LEU A 914 -40.20 0.05 -11.30
N GLY A 915 -39.20 0.92 -11.36
CA GLY A 915 -39.41 2.35 -11.62
C GLY A 915 -39.78 2.73 -13.07
N ILE A 916 -39.79 1.79 -14.03
CA ILE A 916 -39.75 2.16 -15.47
C ILE A 916 -41.01 1.80 -16.28
N ILE A 917 -41.95 0.97 -15.82
CA ILE A 917 -43.12 0.59 -16.68
C ILE A 917 -44.52 0.75 -16.03
N GLY A 918 -44.66 0.98 -14.73
CA GLY A 918 -45.96 1.25 -14.09
C GLY A 918 -45.92 2.53 -13.27
N GLY A 919 -46.60 3.59 -13.71
CA GLY A 919 -46.51 4.94 -13.13
C GLY A 919 -46.92 5.07 -11.65
N ILE A 920 -46.00 4.79 -10.74
CA ILE A 920 -46.08 5.19 -9.32
C ILE A 920 -44.78 5.92 -8.95
N ALA A 921 -44.89 7.23 -8.80
CA ALA A 921 -43.84 8.05 -8.20
C ALA A 921 -44.03 8.06 -6.68
N ALA A 922 -43.29 7.21 -5.95
CA ALA A 922 -42.77 7.42 -4.58
C ALA A 922 -42.25 6.09 -3.99
N GLY A 923 -40.92 5.98 -3.83
CA GLY A 923 -40.25 4.85 -3.18
C GLY A 923 -38.89 4.55 -3.82
N ILE A 924 -37.87 5.32 -3.45
CA ILE A 924 -36.43 5.12 -3.72
C ILE A 924 -36.11 4.54 -5.12
N GLY A 925 -36.11 5.40 -6.14
CA GLY A 925 -35.61 5.02 -7.46
C GLY A 925 -34.09 4.88 -7.45
N ARG A 926 -33.57 3.68 -7.77
CA ARG A 926 -32.14 3.45 -8.04
C ARG A 926 -31.81 2.35 -9.07
N ILE A 927 -32.67 2.08 -10.06
CA ILE A 927 -32.18 1.63 -11.38
C ILE A 927 -32.33 2.78 -12.37
N ALA A 928 -31.35 3.69 -12.34
CA ALA A 928 -31.02 4.45 -13.53
C ALA A 928 -30.26 3.51 -14.47
N VAL A 929 -30.89 3.20 -15.60
CA VAL A 929 -30.32 2.51 -16.77
C VAL A 929 -29.20 3.35 -17.40
N LEU A 930 -28.06 3.50 -16.71
CA LEU A 930 -26.87 4.19 -17.24
C LEU A 930 -25.58 3.46 -16.88
N VAL A 931 -25.57 2.13 -16.99
CA VAL A 931 -24.35 1.40 -17.42
C VAL A 931 -24.53 1.03 -18.89
N SER A 932 -24.70 2.06 -19.71
CA SER A 932 -24.44 1.98 -21.15
C SER A 932 -23.38 3.03 -21.42
N THR A 933 -22.20 2.58 -21.85
CA THR A 933 -20.94 3.32 -22.07
C THR A 933 -20.12 3.54 -20.80
N GLY A 934 -18.90 3.01 -20.80
CA GLY A 934 -18.04 2.88 -19.62
C GLY A 934 -17.51 4.20 -19.06
N VAL A 935 -17.06 4.15 -17.79
CA VAL A 935 -15.71 4.59 -17.37
C VAL A 935 -15.47 4.44 -15.84
N ASP A 936 -16.46 4.39 -14.94
CA ASP A 936 -16.14 4.47 -13.49
C ASP A 936 -16.60 3.29 -12.61
N ILE A 937 -15.64 2.44 -12.20
CA ILE A 937 -15.81 1.42 -11.15
C ILE A 937 -16.03 2.05 -9.76
N GLY A 938 -15.55 3.28 -9.55
CA GLY A 938 -15.76 4.03 -8.30
C GLY A 938 -17.24 4.24 -7.98
N LEU A 939 -18.04 4.62 -8.99
CA LEU A 939 -19.48 4.82 -8.85
C LEU A 939 -20.24 3.50 -8.65
N GLY A 940 -19.79 2.42 -9.30
CA GLY A 940 -20.37 1.09 -9.13
C GLY A 940 -20.18 0.54 -7.70
N ILE A 941 -19.00 0.75 -7.11
CA ILE A 941 -18.72 0.31 -5.73
C ILE A 941 -19.44 1.19 -4.72
N GLU A 942 -19.51 2.50 -4.94
CA GLU A 942 -20.32 3.42 -4.12
C GLU A 942 -21.80 3.00 -4.12
N GLN A 943 -22.33 2.58 -5.28
CA GLN A 943 -23.68 2.05 -5.37
C GLN A 943 -23.85 0.76 -4.55
N ILE A 944 -22.91 -0.18 -4.64
CA ILE A 944 -22.93 -1.43 -3.86
C ILE A 944 -22.90 -1.16 -2.35
N VAL A 945 -22.14 -0.17 -1.91
CA VAL A 945 -22.06 0.22 -0.49
C VAL A 945 -23.38 0.81 0.01
N HIS A 946 -24.08 1.57 -0.83
CA HIS A 946 -25.36 2.19 -0.49
C HIS A 946 -26.56 1.26 -0.62
N ASP A 947 -26.56 0.37 -1.61
CA ASP A 947 -27.53 -0.71 -1.75
C ASP A 947 -26.81 -2.05 -2.01
N LYS A 948 -26.57 -2.78 -0.92
CA LYS A 948 -25.90 -4.08 -0.96
C LYS A 948 -26.72 -5.14 -1.71
N ALA A 949 -28.05 -5.03 -1.75
CA ALA A 949 -28.90 -5.99 -2.45
C ALA A 949 -28.76 -5.87 -3.97
N SER A 950 -28.38 -4.70 -4.48
CA SER A 950 -28.09 -4.46 -5.90
C SER A 950 -26.77 -5.09 -6.37
N ALA A 951 -25.91 -5.53 -5.45
CA ALA A 951 -24.53 -5.90 -5.74
C ALA A 951 -24.32 -6.96 -6.83
N PRO A 952 -25.10 -8.07 -6.87
CA PRO A 952 -24.99 -9.03 -7.96
C PRO A 952 -25.21 -8.42 -9.34
N MET A 953 -26.16 -7.50 -9.46
CA MET A 953 -26.52 -6.85 -10.73
C MET A 953 -25.56 -5.70 -11.10
N ALA A 954 -25.05 -5.00 -10.10
CA ALA A 954 -23.98 -4.02 -10.28
C ALA A 954 -22.70 -4.69 -10.81
N ILE A 955 -22.29 -5.82 -10.19
CA ILE A 955 -21.16 -6.64 -10.66
C ILE A 955 -21.41 -7.11 -12.09
N LEU A 956 -22.59 -7.68 -12.38
CA LEU A 956 -22.95 -8.11 -13.73
C LEU A 956 -22.89 -6.97 -14.76
N GLY A 957 -23.26 -5.75 -14.37
CA GLY A 957 -23.14 -4.55 -15.18
C GLY A 957 -21.69 -4.16 -15.49
N MET A 958 -20.81 -4.25 -14.50
CA MET A 958 -19.39 -3.94 -14.64
C MET A 958 -18.66 -4.93 -15.56
N LEU A 959 -19.04 -6.21 -15.55
CA LEU A 959 -18.46 -7.25 -16.41
C LEU A 959 -18.62 -6.95 -17.92
N GLY A 960 -19.63 -6.16 -18.33
CA GLY A 960 -19.86 -5.80 -19.72
C GLY A 960 -18.99 -4.66 -20.27
N GLY A 961 -18.19 -4.01 -19.42
CA GLY A 961 -17.35 -2.86 -19.79
C GLY A 961 -15.87 -3.17 -20.07
N GLY A 962 -15.47 -4.44 -20.04
CA GLY A 962 -14.07 -4.87 -20.28
C GLY A 962 -13.05 -4.51 -19.19
N LEU A 963 -13.47 -3.81 -18.13
CA LEU A 963 -12.61 -3.20 -17.09
C LEU A 963 -12.49 -4.03 -15.79
N THR A 964 -13.09 -5.21 -15.70
CA THR A 964 -13.07 -6.07 -14.50
C THR A 964 -11.93 -7.10 -14.48
N ARG A 965 -10.97 -7.01 -15.40
CA ARG A 965 -9.85 -7.98 -15.50
C ARG A 965 -8.65 -7.67 -14.63
N SER A 966 -8.57 -6.50 -13.99
CA SER A 966 -7.46 -6.22 -13.09
C SER A 966 -7.71 -6.82 -11.71
N GLU A 967 -6.66 -7.43 -11.16
CA GLU A 967 -6.63 -7.98 -9.79
C GLU A 967 -7.06 -6.94 -8.75
N PHE A 968 -6.66 -5.67 -8.95
CA PHE A 968 -7.08 -4.54 -8.14
C PHE A 968 -8.59 -4.34 -8.10
N ASN A 969 -9.26 -4.43 -9.24
CA ASN A 969 -10.71 -4.20 -9.33
C ASN A 969 -11.50 -5.36 -8.72
N ILE A 970 -11.06 -6.61 -8.96
CA ILE A 970 -11.67 -7.80 -8.36
C ILE A 970 -11.43 -7.83 -6.84
N GLY A 971 -10.23 -7.50 -6.37
CA GLY A 971 -9.90 -7.44 -4.94
C GLY A 971 -10.75 -6.41 -4.18
N LYS A 972 -11.03 -5.25 -4.79
CA LYS A 972 -11.92 -4.23 -4.18
C LYS A 972 -13.37 -4.68 -4.09
N LEU A 973 -13.88 -5.39 -5.10
CA LEU A 973 -15.23 -5.97 -5.09
C LEU A 973 -15.34 -7.12 -4.08
N ALA A 974 -14.32 -7.97 -3.99
CA ALA A 974 -14.25 -9.05 -3.00
C ALA A 974 -14.22 -8.49 -1.57
N SER A 975 -13.42 -7.45 -1.32
CA SER A 975 -13.42 -6.73 -0.03
C SER A 975 -14.80 -6.16 0.31
N THR A 976 -15.50 -5.58 -0.67
CA THR A 976 -16.86 -5.04 -0.48
C THR A 976 -17.86 -6.15 -0.14
N ARG A 977 -17.81 -7.29 -0.85
CA ARG A 977 -18.64 -8.49 -0.58
C ARG A 977 -18.39 -9.04 0.82
N ARG A 978 -17.14 -9.09 1.27
CA ARG A 978 -16.76 -9.52 2.63
C ARG A 978 -17.30 -8.59 3.73
N GLY A 979 -17.69 -7.35 3.40
CA GLY A 979 -18.34 -6.40 4.31
C GLY A 979 -19.86 -6.56 4.42
N PHE A 980 -20.47 -7.56 3.78
CA PHE A 980 -21.92 -7.80 3.87
C PHE A 980 -22.26 -8.52 5.18
N LEU A 981 -23.30 -8.05 5.86
CA LEU A 981 -23.82 -8.70 7.05
C LEU A 981 -24.63 -9.93 6.66
N PRO A 982 -24.80 -10.93 7.55
CA PRO A 982 -25.66 -12.09 7.28
C PRO A 982 -27.11 -11.71 6.92
N THR A 983 -27.60 -10.58 7.45
CA THR A 983 -28.91 -10.01 7.08
C THR A 983 -28.95 -9.49 5.64
N ASP A 984 -27.83 -8.93 5.16
CA ASP A 984 -27.70 -8.41 3.80
C ASP A 984 -27.72 -9.59 2.80
N ILE A 985 -26.99 -10.67 3.09
CA ILE A 985 -27.01 -11.91 2.26
C ILE A 985 -28.38 -12.59 2.31
N LYS A 986 -29.03 -12.65 3.48
CA LYS A 986 -30.38 -13.20 3.63
C LYS A 986 -31.41 -12.43 2.78
N SER A 987 -31.24 -11.11 2.62
CA SER A 987 -32.14 -10.28 1.82
C SER A 987 -32.08 -10.59 0.32
N MET A 988 -31.03 -11.26 -0.17
CA MET A 988 -30.87 -11.66 -1.58
C MET A 988 -31.63 -12.94 -1.95
N GLY A 989 -32.23 -13.62 -0.97
CA GLY A 989 -33.07 -14.80 -1.18
C GLY A 989 -32.47 -16.09 -0.63
N THR A 990 -33.33 -17.09 -0.45
CA THR A 990 -33.00 -18.37 0.19
C THR A 990 -32.05 -19.24 -0.63
N VAL A 991 -32.22 -19.27 -1.95
CA VAL A 991 -31.34 -20.01 -2.87
C VAL A 991 -29.97 -19.33 -2.91
N PHE A 992 -29.95 -18.00 -3.00
CA PHE A 992 -28.71 -17.23 -2.96
C PHE A 992 -27.93 -17.54 -1.69
N LYS A 993 -28.56 -17.34 -0.53
CA LYS A 993 -27.94 -17.59 0.77
C LYS A 993 -27.44 -19.03 0.90
N SER A 994 -28.24 -20.02 0.48
CA SER A 994 -27.84 -21.42 0.58
C SER A 994 -26.59 -21.73 -0.24
N ARG A 995 -26.45 -21.16 -1.45
CA ARG A 995 -25.27 -21.38 -2.30
C ARG A 995 -24.07 -20.56 -1.83
N ASP A 996 -24.31 -19.37 -1.29
CA ASP A 996 -23.29 -18.54 -0.67
C ASP A 996 -22.67 -19.22 0.57
N ASP A 997 -23.51 -19.70 1.50
CA ASP A 997 -23.05 -20.44 2.69
C ASP A 997 -22.27 -21.70 2.30
N GLN A 998 -22.72 -22.40 1.25
CA GLN A 998 -22.03 -23.58 0.72
C GLN A 998 -20.66 -23.22 0.16
N LEU A 999 -20.58 -22.18 -0.69
CA LEU A 999 -19.33 -21.71 -1.26
C LEU A 999 -18.34 -21.26 -0.17
N GLN A 1000 -18.82 -20.49 0.81
CA GLN A 1000 -18.03 -20.04 1.96
C GLN A 1000 -17.49 -21.21 2.79
N THR A 1001 -18.26 -22.30 2.90
CA THR A 1001 -17.81 -23.54 3.54
C THR A 1001 -16.69 -24.21 2.74
N ILE A 1002 -16.84 -24.30 1.41
CA ILE A 1002 -15.85 -24.90 0.51
C ILE A 1002 -14.52 -24.13 0.58
N ILE A 1003 -14.55 -22.81 0.40
CA ILE A 1003 -13.32 -21.98 0.40
C ILE A 1003 -12.77 -21.75 1.82
N GLY A 1004 -13.61 -21.82 2.86
CA GLY A 1004 -13.23 -21.64 4.26
C GLY A 1004 -12.54 -22.86 4.88
N ALA A 1005 -12.79 -24.06 4.35
CA ALA A 1005 -12.09 -25.28 4.77
C ALA A 1005 -10.58 -25.22 4.46
N CYS A 1006 -10.19 -24.52 3.37
CA CYS A 1006 -8.80 -24.33 2.94
C CYS A 1006 -7.99 -23.33 3.79
N LYS A 1007 -8.59 -22.60 4.74
CA LYS A 1007 -7.89 -21.64 5.62
C LYS A 1007 -7.34 -22.25 6.92
N ARG A 1008 -7.56 -23.55 7.17
CA ARG A 1008 -7.24 -24.21 8.45
C ARG A 1008 -6.16 -25.31 8.38
N SER A 1009 -5.51 -25.49 7.24
CA SER A 1009 -4.52 -26.54 6.97
C SER A 1009 -3.11 -25.99 6.91
#